data_AF-A0A940BSL3-F1
#
_entry.id   AF-A0A940BSL3-F1
#
_cell.length_a   1.000
_cell.length_b   1.000
_cell.length_c   1.000
_cell.angle_alpha   90.00
_cell.angle_beta   90.00
_cell.angle_gamma   90.00
#
_symmetry.space_group_name_H-M   'P 1'
#
loop_
_entity.id
_entity.type
_entity.pdbx_description
1 polymer ?
#
loop_
_entity_poly.entity_id
_entity_poly.type
_entity_poly.pdbx_seq_one_letter_code
_entity_poly.pdbx_strand_id
1 'polypeptide(L)'
;MKKTLIIALLAISFSLTTSATDWSNLIGKELVLHQWGNVRDGWFSDYHPMNTMGADPIERIILKDATHAIWKYTQQGDFERECSIQGPVLTFNEPIFGNKDLRILKADGEVILTLGGDSLTRAFYILNPKPDTEQLPVSINSKKGFCNGKLNGLLTHFTDLTYSSRTPMGRHFQLCKQAKPDEKLWLESKKEAFDDDKEQTEAYNVNLFPNGKPLLADIQQEGIILSNALGVLKDMASMYPDFIKSIIRQEAPDSFCVDMFAPEGKPIQVCVSNRFPQSDKEFFSMGENGTYIWLSILEKAVMKWLNVYNNQMPIAFYSAEWITPMLTGDGRSFCIQPGRMASKDLAKVVNTCRQNGMMVNGVADSRFTSLLGTPTVTNPDMAFRIISPGAAANYFDRNAIQEKIKVLANKETEKPVKIKLKKGKTPQLLNYPCADMNQLPLHGGEVVIKGRIIPGGPQIAKQFEGRISALMRNYIAGTEKTTLFEIKEDGTFSLNLQVPYPMYLFVYPIAEVYACPGDTVDITIDITKPTKKEGVTLDGTGLSGEVSKLTKKIRSTYCDFSADYNPSAEKNNLTPDSLLKRKDELVARLDEMVCRINAGLPELDGCSPMASDIIRTYIVAAYTEHICDYYMRHERDGFDTGEIWPKFFSFAAPRERYMLDNPLLMISGDFSFFNRIQFVLLSPIIYAHNGNLIFGADEKEAMNELQDKLKLSPTDFCAQVSMLHKLVGYTFKYRDVLVSQMKEKANDFIADEVAKIFSVISHPEIMRQAVIAYNEHIKEYEMKVVEDKPMTKADSIFQRIIEPYKGNVLYVDFWEMSCGPCRGLMLNMRDEVDANKDKPVKYLYITDDTEEQCRPFLEPNNIKGEHIHITRSEWGYLQEKFQFSGIPYHFILDKNGKRREGVTIEELLKE
;
A
#
# COMPACT_ATOMS: atom_id res chain seq x y z
N MET A 1 16.95 20.06 52.94
CA MET A 1 18.27 19.92 52.29
C MET A 1 18.35 18.51 51.73
N LYS A 2 18.81 18.22 50.51
CA LYS A 2 19.22 19.03 49.34
C LYS A 2 19.08 18.12 48.10
N LYS A 3 18.66 18.68 46.95
CA LYS A 3 19.16 18.44 45.56
C LYS A 3 19.67 17.01 45.26
N THR A 4 19.18 16.19 44.32
CA THR A 4 18.58 16.38 42.97
C THR A 4 18.18 14.96 42.47
N LEU A 5 17.24 14.66 41.56
CA LEU A 5 16.53 15.42 40.51
C LEU A 5 15.03 15.02 40.43
N ILE A 6 14.11 15.99 40.56
CA ILE A 6 12.76 15.97 39.95
C ILE A 6 12.47 17.42 39.56
N ILE A 7 12.51 17.72 38.26
CA ILE A 7 11.97 18.89 37.51
C ILE A 7 12.48 18.70 36.06
N ALA A 8 11.59 18.34 35.13
CA ALA A 8 11.79 18.42 33.66
C ALA A 8 10.57 17.97 32.83
N LEU A 9 9.44 17.56 33.44
CA LEU A 9 8.15 17.72 32.77
C LEU A 9 7.80 19.22 32.82
N LEU A 10 7.51 19.82 31.66
CA LEU A 10 7.30 21.25 31.42
C LEU A 10 8.54 22.17 31.52
N ALA A 11 9.34 22.17 30.45
CA ALA A 11 10.09 23.35 29.99
C ALA A 11 9.90 23.42 28.46
N ILE A 12 9.17 24.38 27.91
CA ILE A 12 9.56 25.79 27.77
C ILE A 12 10.93 25.91 27.10
N SER A 13 10.91 26.51 25.91
CA SER A 13 12.00 27.16 25.19
C SER A 13 13.22 27.56 26.04
N PHE A 14 14.12 26.61 26.32
CA PHE A 14 15.52 26.97 26.50
C PHE A 14 16.07 27.34 25.12
N SER A 15 15.86 28.60 24.75
CA SER A 15 16.80 29.27 23.87
C SER A 15 18.21 29.00 24.39
N LEU A 16 19.11 28.63 23.47
CA LEU A 16 20.51 28.98 23.64
C LEU A 16 20.56 30.51 23.76
N THR A 17 20.48 31.02 24.98
CA THR A 17 20.96 32.36 25.33
C THR A 17 22.48 32.32 25.28
N THR A 18 23.02 32.20 24.06
CA THR A 18 24.37 32.70 23.78
C THR A 18 24.37 34.16 24.23
N SER A 19 25.12 34.44 25.31
CA SER A 19 25.49 35.75 25.86
C SER A 19 24.68 36.94 25.35
N ALA A 20 23.85 37.55 26.22
CA ALA A 20 23.04 38.74 25.92
C ALA A 20 23.73 39.68 24.91
N THR A 21 23.21 39.71 23.68
CA THR A 21 23.83 40.44 22.58
C THR A 21 23.88 41.92 22.96
N ASP A 22 25.08 42.46 23.16
CA ASP A 22 25.24 43.88 23.47
C ASP A 22 25.03 44.70 22.19
N TRP A 23 23.74 44.95 21.93
CA TRP A 23 23.21 45.71 20.82
C TRP A 23 23.86 47.10 20.71
N SER A 24 24.32 47.70 21.81
CA SER A 24 24.95 49.03 21.79
C SER A 24 26.19 49.10 20.88
N ASN A 25 26.94 48.00 20.75
CA ASN A 25 28.12 47.90 19.87
C ASN A 25 27.77 47.66 18.39
N LEU A 26 26.49 47.49 18.07
CA LEU A 26 25.97 47.22 16.73
C LEU A 26 25.07 48.36 16.20
N ILE A 27 24.75 49.38 17.01
CA ILE A 27 23.88 50.50 16.61
C ILE A 27 24.51 51.22 15.40
N GLY A 28 23.69 51.43 14.36
CA GLY A 28 24.12 52.06 13.11
C GLY A 28 24.93 51.18 12.16
N LYS A 29 25.18 49.90 12.47
CA LYS A 29 25.85 48.96 11.56
C LYS A 29 24.84 48.24 10.66
N GLU A 30 25.21 48.05 9.40
CA GLU A 30 24.48 47.17 8.48
C GLU A 30 24.91 45.72 8.69
N LEU A 31 23.92 44.82 8.83
CA LEU A 31 24.10 43.38 8.89
C LEU A 31 23.46 42.76 7.64
N VAL A 32 24.20 41.92 6.92
CA VAL A 32 23.74 41.31 5.66
C VAL A 32 23.22 39.90 5.89
N LEU A 33 21.99 39.66 5.47
CA LEU A 33 21.43 38.32 5.32
C LEU A 33 21.81 37.76 3.95
N HIS A 34 22.69 36.77 3.93
CA HIS A 34 22.90 35.98 2.72
C HIS A 34 21.74 34.99 2.56
N GLN A 35 20.78 35.32 1.70
CA GLN A 35 19.79 34.34 1.21
C GLN A 35 20.54 33.15 0.59
N TRP A 36 20.27 31.93 1.07
CA TRP A 36 20.71 30.71 0.39
C TRP A 36 19.75 30.39 -0.77
N GLY A 37 19.77 31.26 -1.78
CA GLY A 37 19.08 31.11 -3.05
C GLY A 37 19.96 30.46 -4.11
N ASN A 38 19.37 29.56 -4.90
CA ASN A 38 19.84 28.97 -6.16
C ASN A 38 21.30 29.23 -6.63
N VAL A 39 22.08 28.16 -6.74
CA VAL A 39 23.12 28.06 -7.78
C VAL A 39 22.77 26.89 -8.70
N ARG A 40 22.59 27.19 -9.98
CA ARG A 40 22.45 26.21 -11.07
C ARG A 40 23.82 25.67 -11.43
N ASP A 41 23.83 24.39 -11.81
CA ASP A 41 24.98 23.63 -12.32
C ASP A 41 26.13 23.43 -11.32
N GLY A 42 26.59 22.17 -11.23
CA GLY A 42 27.49 21.74 -10.15
C GLY A 42 28.97 22.03 -10.39
N TRP A 43 29.79 21.40 -9.54
CA TRP A 43 31.27 21.47 -9.47
C TRP A 43 31.83 22.70 -8.74
N PHE A 44 32.29 22.48 -7.51
CA PHE A 44 33.27 23.37 -6.86
C PHE A 44 34.69 22.87 -7.18
N SER A 45 35.43 23.64 -7.97
CA SER A 45 36.90 23.62 -7.98
C SER A 45 37.42 25.02 -8.29
N ASP A 46 37.92 25.69 -7.24
CA ASP A 46 38.84 26.83 -7.17
C ASP A 46 38.64 28.11 -8.05
N TYR A 47 38.37 29.20 -7.31
CA TYR A 47 38.92 30.56 -7.41
C TYR A 47 38.75 31.45 -8.69
N HIS A 48 38.12 32.60 -8.43
CA HIS A 48 37.99 33.87 -9.16
C HIS A 48 39.25 34.41 -9.92
N PRO A 49 39.13 35.35 -10.91
CA PRO A 49 38.28 36.55 -10.78
C PRO A 49 37.66 37.27 -12.02
N MET A 50 36.71 38.16 -11.67
CA MET A 50 36.43 39.51 -12.21
C MET A 50 35.47 39.81 -13.38
N ASN A 51 34.50 40.68 -13.03
CA ASN A 51 33.91 41.81 -13.77
C ASN A 51 32.77 41.59 -14.80
N THR A 52 31.60 42.25 -14.72
CA THR A 52 30.88 42.97 -13.61
C THR A 52 29.44 43.31 -14.07
N MET A 53 28.56 43.74 -13.13
CA MET A 53 27.14 44.18 -13.24
C MET A 53 26.11 43.07 -12.91
N GLY A 54 25.74 42.76 -11.66
CA GLY A 54 25.97 43.44 -10.37
C GLY A 54 24.73 44.22 -9.91
N ALA A 55 23.92 43.79 -8.93
CA ALA A 55 24.04 42.66 -8.00
C ALA A 55 22.68 42.00 -7.68
N ASP A 56 22.71 40.76 -7.18
CA ASP A 56 21.55 40.04 -6.61
C ASP A 56 20.95 40.78 -5.38
N PRO A 57 19.67 40.55 -5.03
CA PRO A 57 19.02 41.28 -3.94
C PRO A 57 19.68 41.01 -2.59
N ILE A 58 20.19 42.07 -1.96
CA ILE A 58 20.78 42.02 -0.62
C ILE A 58 19.73 42.44 0.40
N GLU A 59 19.37 41.52 1.30
CA GLU A 59 18.61 41.82 2.50
C GLU A 59 19.55 42.39 3.58
N ARG A 60 19.23 43.58 4.09
CA ARG A 60 20.00 44.24 5.14
C ARG A 60 19.14 44.49 6.36
N ILE A 61 19.72 44.31 7.54
CA ILE A 61 19.15 44.78 8.80
C ILE A 61 20.06 45.88 9.35
N ILE A 62 19.49 47.04 9.63
CA ILE A 62 20.20 48.18 10.21
C ILE A 62 19.65 48.40 11.62
N LEU A 63 20.53 48.33 12.62
CA LEU A 63 20.14 48.55 14.00
C LEU A 63 19.95 50.05 14.26
N LYS A 64 18.73 50.48 14.58
CA LYS A 64 18.36 51.89 14.76
C LYS A 64 18.72 52.37 16.17
N ASP A 65 18.38 51.58 17.17
CA ASP A 65 18.72 51.77 18.58
C ASP A 65 18.76 50.40 19.30
N ALA A 66 18.88 50.39 20.63
CA ALA A 66 18.97 49.15 21.41
C ALA A 66 17.65 48.34 21.49
N THR A 67 16.52 48.89 21.01
CA THR A 67 15.19 48.25 21.05
C THR A 67 14.50 48.16 19.68
N HIS A 68 15.05 48.79 18.62
CA HIS A 68 14.50 48.78 17.26
C HIS A 68 15.55 48.58 16.17
N ALA A 69 15.19 47.85 15.12
CA ALA A 69 15.94 47.72 13.88
C ALA A 69 15.05 48.04 12.66
N ILE A 70 15.67 48.26 11.51
CA ILE A 70 14.98 48.43 10.22
C ILE A 70 15.49 47.35 9.28
N TRP A 71 14.59 46.48 8.80
CA TRP A 71 14.89 45.58 7.69
C TRP A 71 14.63 46.30 6.36
N LYS A 72 15.61 46.20 5.45
CA LYS A 72 15.59 46.82 4.12
C LYS A 72 15.85 45.76 3.06
N TYR A 73 14.94 45.67 2.10
CA TYR A 73 15.10 44.90 0.87
C TYR A 73 15.41 45.86 -0.28
N THR A 74 16.49 45.64 -1.03
CA THR A 74 16.95 46.60 -2.06
C THR A 74 17.11 45.97 -3.43
N GLN A 75 16.06 46.06 -4.26
CA GLN A 75 16.17 45.86 -5.71
C GLN A 75 15.02 46.50 -6.54
N GLN A 76 14.45 47.64 -6.10
CA GLN A 76 13.25 48.34 -6.65
C GLN A 76 11.91 47.90 -6.03
N GLY A 77 11.87 47.85 -4.69
CA GLY A 77 10.67 47.57 -3.92
C GLY A 77 10.93 47.88 -2.45
N ASP A 78 11.23 49.13 -2.15
CA ASP A 78 11.80 49.57 -0.86
C ASP A 78 10.73 49.58 0.25
N PHE A 79 10.33 48.39 0.71
CA PHE A 79 9.67 48.27 2.00
C PHE A 79 10.72 48.33 3.11
N GLU A 80 10.75 49.43 3.84
CA GLU A 80 11.38 49.49 5.16
C GLU A 80 10.36 49.02 6.19
N ARG A 81 10.66 47.95 6.94
CA ARG A 81 9.84 47.53 8.07
C ARG A 81 10.61 47.72 9.36
N GLU A 82 10.01 48.47 10.28
CA GLU A 82 10.51 48.64 11.64
C GLU A 82 10.24 47.35 12.43
N CYS A 83 11.31 46.84 13.05
CA CYS A 83 11.34 45.59 13.81
C CYS A 83 11.58 45.94 15.27
N SER A 84 10.79 45.36 16.18
CA SER A 84 11.04 45.48 17.61
C SER A 84 12.04 44.42 18.07
N ILE A 85 12.87 44.75 19.06
CA ILE A 85 13.94 43.86 19.55
C ILE A 85 13.63 43.47 20.98
N GLN A 86 13.54 42.16 21.22
CA GLN A 86 13.33 41.59 22.55
C GLN A 86 14.37 40.50 22.81
N GLY A 87 15.44 40.86 23.52
CA GLY A 87 16.58 39.98 23.77
C GLY A 87 17.30 39.62 22.46
N PRO A 88 17.47 38.32 22.11
CA PRO A 88 18.05 37.88 20.85
C PRO A 88 17.02 37.77 19.70
N VAL A 89 15.77 38.23 19.90
CA VAL A 89 14.68 38.12 18.93
C VAL A 89 14.43 39.45 18.23
N LEU A 90 14.32 39.41 16.90
CA LEU A 90 13.75 40.46 16.07
C LEU A 90 12.32 40.09 15.70
N THR A 91 11.35 40.90 16.12
CA THR A 91 9.92 40.66 15.88
C THR A 91 9.37 41.68 14.88
N PHE A 92 8.68 41.17 13.85
CA PHE A 92 8.08 41.95 12.78
C PHE A 92 6.57 42.15 12.99
N ASN A 93 6.07 43.33 12.63
CA ASN A 93 4.63 43.65 12.76
C ASN A 93 3.75 42.77 11.84
N GLU A 94 4.29 42.29 10.71
CA GLU A 94 3.68 41.34 9.79
C GLU A 94 4.63 40.14 9.55
N PRO A 95 4.12 38.91 9.30
CA PRO A 95 4.97 37.75 9.08
C PRO A 95 5.76 37.83 7.76
N ILE A 96 7.01 37.40 7.80
CA ILE A 96 7.90 37.25 6.63
C ILE A 96 8.20 35.75 6.47
N PHE A 97 7.99 35.21 5.27
CA PHE A 97 8.03 33.76 5.01
C PHE A 97 7.18 32.92 5.99
N GLY A 98 6.06 33.48 6.45
CA GLY A 98 5.15 32.86 7.44
C GLY A 98 5.59 32.99 8.91
N ASN A 99 6.78 33.53 9.19
CA ASN A 99 7.30 33.68 10.55
C ASN A 99 7.32 35.15 11.00
N LYS A 100 7.03 35.43 12.27
CA LYS A 100 7.08 36.78 12.85
C LYS A 100 8.35 37.06 13.65
N ASP A 101 9.11 36.03 14.00
CA ASP A 101 10.25 36.12 14.92
C ASP A 101 11.52 35.52 14.29
N LEU A 102 12.58 36.32 14.17
CA LEU A 102 13.92 35.86 13.83
C LEU A 102 14.80 35.85 15.08
N ARG A 103 15.61 34.80 15.27
CA ARG A 103 16.54 34.66 16.39
C ARG A 103 17.98 34.84 15.94
N ILE A 104 18.72 35.66 16.67
CA ILE A 104 20.14 35.87 16.44
C ILE A 104 20.98 34.92 17.30
N LEU A 105 21.94 34.25 16.66
CA LEU A 105 23.01 33.49 17.29
C LEU A 105 24.35 34.15 16.94
N LYS A 106 25.31 34.10 17.87
CA LYS A 106 26.67 34.62 17.66
C LYS A 106 27.67 33.47 17.63
N ALA A 107 28.45 33.38 16.57
CA ALA A 107 29.52 32.39 16.41
C ALA A 107 30.78 33.10 15.89
N ASP A 108 31.91 32.94 16.59
CA ASP A 108 33.26 33.36 16.17
C ASP A 108 33.41 34.74 15.51
N GLY A 109 32.64 35.72 16.00
CA GLY A 109 32.69 37.13 15.56
C GLY A 109 31.62 37.51 14.54
N GLU A 110 30.91 36.55 13.95
CA GLU A 110 29.81 36.77 13.02
C GLU A 110 28.43 36.68 13.70
N VAL A 111 27.44 37.30 13.07
CA VAL A 111 26.05 37.41 13.54
C VAL A 111 25.17 36.59 12.61
N ILE A 112 24.70 35.44 13.07
CA ILE A 112 23.88 34.50 12.30
C ILE A 112 22.42 34.66 12.68
N LEU A 113 21.57 34.86 11.68
CA LEU A 113 20.12 34.94 11.83
C LEU A 113 19.48 33.58 11.53
N THR A 114 18.53 33.18 12.37
CA THR A 114 17.82 31.90 12.30
C THR A 114 16.31 32.16 12.37
N LEU A 115 15.52 31.35 11.65
CA LEU A 115 14.06 31.39 11.77
C LEU A 115 13.69 30.90 13.18
N GLY A 116 12.96 31.72 13.94
CA GLY A 116 12.66 31.43 15.33
C GLY A 116 11.38 30.61 15.50
N GLY A 117 11.44 29.57 16.33
CA GLY A 117 10.26 29.11 17.05
C GLY A 117 9.62 27.78 16.62
N ASP A 118 10.04 27.15 15.52
CA ASP A 118 9.56 25.82 15.14
C ASP A 118 10.69 24.78 15.08
N SER A 119 10.65 23.84 16.04
CA SER A 119 11.57 22.72 16.20
C SER A 119 11.38 21.59 15.18
N LEU A 120 11.06 21.94 13.93
CA LEU A 120 10.53 21.02 12.91
C LEU A 120 11.10 21.26 11.50
N THR A 121 12.42 21.44 11.38
CA THR A 121 13.09 21.51 10.06
C THR A 121 14.36 20.66 10.01
N ARG A 122 14.42 19.68 9.06
CA ARG A 122 15.57 18.81 8.62
C ARG A 122 15.75 17.47 9.40
N ALA A 123 16.28 16.33 8.89
CA ALA A 123 16.50 15.72 7.54
C ALA A 123 17.02 14.21 7.66
N PHE A 124 17.22 13.42 6.56
CA PHE A 124 17.55 11.94 6.56
C PHE A 124 18.56 11.30 5.49
N TYR A 125 19.90 11.43 5.56
CA TYR A 125 20.99 10.87 4.66
C TYR A 125 21.26 9.31 4.59
N ILE A 126 22.37 8.84 3.93
CA ILE A 126 22.61 7.52 3.21
C ILE A 126 23.42 6.38 3.89
N LEU A 127 23.31 5.13 3.36
CA LEU A 127 24.26 4.00 3.50
C LEU A 127 24.73 3.20 2.26
N ASN A 128 26.03 2.84 2.15
CA ASN A 128 26.58 1.72 1.30
C ASN A 128 27.56 0.75 2.01
N PRO A 129 27.40 -0.60 1.95
CA PRO A 129 28.18 -1.55 2.78
C PRO A 129 29.50 -2.16 2.32
N LYS A 130 29.85 -2.15 1.02
CA LYS A 130 30.98 -2.97 0.53
C LYS A 130 31.78 -2.27 -0.58
N PRO A 131 33.02 -1.85 -0.29
CA PRO A 131 33.93 -1.31 -1.29
C PRO A 131 34.90 -2.38 -1.80
N ASP A 132 34.92 -2.65 -3.11
CA ASP A 132 36.07 -3.28 -3.77
C ASP A 132 36.33 -2.70 -5.17
N THR A 133 37.44 -1.98 -5.27
CA THR A 133 38.27 -1.67 -6.46
C THR A 133 37.62 -1.55 -7.86
N GLU A 134 36.73 -0.57 -8.03
CA GLU A 134 37.00 0.52 -8.99
C GLU A 134 36.65 1.84 -8.28
N GLN A 135 37.39 2.92 -8.56
CA GLN A 135 37.07 4.24 -7.99
C GLN A 135 35.68 4.67 -8.47
N LEU A 136 34.69 4.63 -7.58
CA LEU A 136 33.34 5.10 -7.88
C LEU A 136 33.42 6.58 -8.29
N PRO A 137 32.89 6.95 -9.47
CA PRO A 137 33.21 8.21 -10.12
C PRO A 137 32.75 9.44 -9.32
N VAL A 138 33.57 10.49 -9.40
CA VAL A 138 33.50 11.76 -8.64
C VAL A 138 32.21 12.58 -8.91
N SER A 139 31.30 12.12 -9.78
CA SER A 139 30.05 12.80 -10.05
C SER A 139 28.87 11.85 -10.30
N ILE A 140 27.68 12.36 -9.96
CA ILE A 140 26.35 11.76 -10.20
C ILE A 140 26.12 11.47 -11.69
N ASN A 141 26.81 12.20 -12.58
CA ASN A 141 26.52 12.32 -14.02
C ASN A 141 27.40 11.41 -14.91
N SER A 142 27.93 10.33 -14.36
CA SER A 142 28.90 9.45 -15.03
C SER A 142 28.27 8.15 -15.57
N LYS A 143 28.79 7.62 -16.69
CA LYS A 143 28.27 6.38 -17.33
C LYS A 143 28.45 5.10 -16.51
N LYS A 144 29.31 5.11 -15.49
CA LYS A 144 29.49 4.06 -14.46
C LYS A 144 28.88 4.48 -13.10
N GLY A 145 28.08 5.53 -13.09
CA GLY A 145 27.59 6.19 -11.88
C GLY A 145 26.27 5.63 -11.36
N PHE A 146 25.78 6.30 -10.32
CA PHE A 146 24.80 5.77 -9.39
C PHE A 146 23.45 5.29 -9.95
N CYS A 147 22.99 5.88 -11.06
CA CYS A 147 21.81 5.42 -11.78
C CYS A 147 22.13 5.09 -13.25
N ASN A 148 23.40 4.84 -13.57
CA ASN A 148 23.92 4.58 -14.92
C ASN A 148 23.42 5.59 -15.98
N GLY A 149 23.34 6.87 -15.61
CA GLY A 149 22.84 7.96 -16.45
C GLY A 149 21.31 8.05 -16.61
N LYS A 150 20.53 7.08 -16.14
CA LYS A 150 19.06 6.99 -16.35
C LYS A 150 18.28 8.19 -15.78
N LEU A 151 18.84 8.91 -14.81
CA LEU A 151 18.24 10.06 -14.13
C LEU A 151 18.93 11.40 -14.47
N ASN A 152 19.84 11.45 -15.45
CA ASN A 152 20.62 12.66 -15.75
C ASN A 152 19.77 13.91 -16.00
N GLY A 153 18.63 13.77 -16.69
CA GLY A 153 17.68 14.86 -16.93
C GLY A 153 16.82 15.26 -15.73
N LEU A 154 16.97 14.59 -14.58
CA LEU A 154 16.19 14.84 -13.35
C LEU A 154 17.07 15.29 -12.16
N LEU A 155 18.39 15.34 -12.32
CA LEU A 155 19.34 15.69 -11.23
C LEU A 155 19.15 17.12 -10.72
N THR A 156 18.65 18.03 -11.56
CA THR A 156 18.34 19.43 -11.21
C THR A 156 17.26 19.60 -10.16
N HIS A 157 16.54 18.52 -9.84
CA HIS A 157 15.47 18.50 -8.84
C HIS A 157 15.92 17.87 -7.51
N PHE A 158 17.16 17.38 -7.43
CA PHE A 158 17.72 16.81 -6.21
C PHE A 158 18.27 17.92 -5.29
N THR A 159 18.08 17.75 -3.98
CA THR A 159 18.45 18.69 -2.91
C THR A 159 19.22 17.96 -1.80
N ASP A 160 19.80 18.71 -0.86
CA ASP A 160 20.47 18.20 0.35
C ASP A 160 21.40 17.00 0.12
N LEU A 161 22.37 17.19 -0.78
CA LEU A 161 23.39 16.21 -1.11
C LEU A 161 24.43 16.05 0.01
N THR A 162 24.78 14.81 0.38
CA THR A 162 25.81 14.52 1.41
C THR A 162 27.14 13.99 0.89
N TYR A 163 27.26 13.79 -0.41
CA TYR A 163 28.54 13.41 -1.01
C TYR A 163 29.68 14.29 -0.47
N SER A 164 30.78 13.64 -0.12
CA SER A 164 31.93 14.23 0.55
C SER A 164 33.19 13.63 -0.08
N SER A 165 34.07 14.48 -0.58
CA SER A 165 35.40 14.09 -1.07
C SER A 165 36.41 13.84 0.05
N ARG A 166 36.07 14.21 1.30
CA ARG A 166 36.96 14.11 2.49
C ARG A 166 36.78 12.82 3.29
N THR A 167 35.59 12.21 3.24
CA THR A 167 35.26 10.92 3.88
C THR A 167 34.11 10.28 3.12
N PRO A 168 34.13 8.95 2.88
CA PRO A 168 33.04 8.25 2.21
C PRO A 168 31.74 8.30 3.02
N MET A 169 31.81 8.39 4.36
CA MET A 169 30.65 8.48 5.27
C MET A 169 29.84 9.78 5.14
N GLY A 170 30.19 10.68 4.22
CA GLY A 170 29.42 11.89 3.92
C GLY A 170 29.78 13.08 4.80
N ARG A 171 29.26 14.26 4.46
CA ARG A 171 29.72 15.54 5.04
C ARG A 171 29.55 15.68 6.57
N HIS A 172 28.67 14.88 7.17
CA HIS A 172 28.35 14.88 8.60
C HIS A 172 29.49 14.38 9.49
N PHE A 173 30.35 13.53 8.92
CA PHE A 173 31.45 12.88 9.62
C PHE A 173 32.79 13.61 9.47
N GLN A 174 32.84 14.70 8.69
CA GLN A 174 34.06 15.47 8.44
C GLN A 174 34.65 16.16 9.68
N LEU A 175 33.84 16.37 10.73
CA LEU A 175 34.24 17.09 11.95
C LEU A 175 34.30 16.18 13.19
N CYS A 176 34.04 14.88 13.05
CA CYS A 176 34.17 13.92 14.15
C CYS A 176 35.64 13.83 14.62
N LYS A 177 35.85 13.65 15.93
CA LYS A 177 37.20 13.41 16.48
C LYS A 177 37.75 12.06 15.97
N GLN A 178 39.07 11.94 15.84
CA GLN A 178 39.72 10.65 15.58
C GLN A 178 39.98 9.91 16.90
N ALA A 179 39.72 8.60 16.92
CA ALA A 179 39.95 7.76 18.10
C ALA A 179 41.44 7.49 18.35
N LYS A 180 41.85 7.66 19.62
CA LYS A 180 43.18 7.26 20.11
C LYS A 180 43.32 5.73 20.21
N PRO A 181 44.54 5.18 20.32
CA PRO A 181 44.75 3.72 20.40
C PRO A 181 44.05 3.05 21.58
N ASP A 182 44.01 3.71 22.74
CA ASP A 182 43.29 3.29 23.94
C ASP A 182 41.76 3.35 23.78
N GLU A 183 41.24 4.39 23.13
CA GLU A 183 39.82 4.48 22.77
C GLU A 183 39.39 3.37 21.79
N LYS A 184 40.26 2.94 20.86
CA LYS A 184 39.99 1.81 19.95
C LYS A 184 39.97 0.47 20.68
N LEU A 185 40.96 0.20 21.53
CA LEU A 185 40.96 -0.99 22.39
C LEU A 185 39.75 -1.01 23.34
N TRP A 186 39.26 0.16 23.77
CA TRP A 186 38.03 0.26 24.56
C TRP A 186 36.78 -0.08 23.73
N LEU A 187 36.66 0.40 22.48
CA LEU A 187 35.59 0.02 21.54
C LEU A 187 35.51 -1.50 21.35
N GLU A 188 36.67 -2.16 21.15
CA GLU A 188 36.78 -3.61 20.97
C GLU A 188 36.56 -4.43 22.26
N SER A 189 36.66 -3.82 23.44
CA SER A 189 36.37 -4.49 24.72
C SER A 189 34.86 -4.63 24.97
N LYS A 190 34.40 -5.57 25.81
CA LYS A 190 32.98 -5.65 26.20
C LYS A 190 32.51 -4.62 27.24
N LYS A 191 33.35 -3.64 27.61
CA LYS A 191 32.98 -2.58 28.57
C LYS A 191 31.89 -1.67 28.00
N GLU A 192 31.00 -1.19 28.86
CA GLU A 192 29.89 -0.36 28.45
C GLU A 192 30.25 1.11 28.25
N ALA A 193 29.36 1.82 27.55
CA ALA A 193 29.42 3.26 27.33
C ALA A 193 28.98 4.09 28.56
N PHE A 194 28.32 3.43 29.51
CA PHE A 194 27.81 3.97 30.77
C PHE A 194 28.61 3.40 31.96
N ASP A 195 28.43 3.99 33.14
CA ASP A 195 29.27 3.72 34.31
C ASP A 195 28.72 2.56 35.16
N ASP A 196 29.20 1.34 34.89
CA ASP A 196 28.84 0.09 35.58
C ASP A 196 28.92 0.15 37.12
N ASP A 197 29.71 1.06 37.70
CA ASP A 197 29.86 1.21 39.16
C ASP A 197 28.89 2.25 39.77
N LYS A 198 28.29 3.12 38.96
CA LYS A 198 27.33 4.16 39.40
C LYS A 198 25.88 3.86 39.02
N GLU A 199 25.68 3.31 37.83
CA GLU A 199 24.40 2.84 37.35
C GLU A 199 24.28 1.37 37.75
N GLN A 200 23.23 0.98 38.47
CA GLN A 200 23.08 -0.41 38.91
C GLN A 200 22.82 -1.29 37.69
N THR A 201 23.85 -1.93 37.13
CA THR A 201 23.71 -2.78 35.95
C THR A 201 23.45 -4.24 36.32
N GLU A 202 22.54 -4.89 35.58
CA GLU A 202 22.18 -6.30 35.72
C GLU A 202 22.42 -7.04 34.39
N ALA A 203 22.79 -8.32 34.47
CA ALA A 203 23.04 -9.15 33.29
C ALA A 203 21.74 -9.81 32.83
N TYR A 204 21.31 -9.51 31.61
CA TYR A 204 20.06 -10.02 31.05
C TYR A 204 20.30 -11.09 29.98
N ASN A 205 19.28 -11.90 29.70
CA ASN A 205 19.31 -12.81 28.57
C ASN A 205 19.07 -12.05 27.26
N VAL A 206 19.89 -12.29 26.24
CA VAL A 206 19.78 -11.66 24.93
C VAL A 206 19.39 -12.73 23.91
N ASN A 207 18.16 -12.67 23.42
CA ASN A 207 17.70 -13.50 22.33
C ASN A 207 18.00 -12.79 21.01
N LEU A 208 19.25 -12.88 20.55
CA LEU A 208 19.79 -11.99 19.51
C LEU A 208 18.93 -11.94 18.24
N PHE A 209 18.45 -13.09 17.76
CA PHE A 209 17.51 -13.18 16.63
C PHE A 209 16.36 -14.13 17.01
N PRO A 210 15.28 -13.62 17.65
CA PRO A 210 14.21 -14.47 18.18
C PRO A 210 13.58 -15.39 17.13
N ASN A 211 13.48 -14.88 15.91
CA ASN A 211 12.89 -15.56 14.76
C ASN A 211 13.96 -16.15 13.80
N GLY A 212 15.19 -16.36 14.29
CA GLY A 212 16.34 -16.88 13.53
C GLY A 212 16.97 -15.89 12.54
N LYS A 213 16.30 -14.78 12.24
CA LYS A 213 16.80 -13.61 11.49
C LYS A 213 16.11 -12.33 12.02
N PRO A 214 16.67 -11.14 11.79
CA PRO A 214 15.99 -9.87 12.02
C PRO A 214 14.65 -9.79 11.28
N LEU A 215 13.61 -9.31 11.95
CA LEU A 215 12.29 -9.04 11.39
C LEU A 215 11.79 -7.64 11.78
N LEU A 216 10.80 -7.15 11.04
CA LEU A 216 10.06 -5.92 11.38
C LEU A 216 9.38 -6.02 12.76
N ALA A 217 8.87 -7.20 13.11
CA ALA A 217 8.22 -7.49 14.39
C ALA A 217 9.16 -7.39 15.60
N ASP A 218 10.48 -7.55 15.40
CA ASP A 218 11.46 -7.36 16.45
C ASP A 218 11.57 -5.87 16.88
N ILE A 219 11.04 -4.92 16.08
CA ILE A 219 11.24 -3.47 16.26
C ILE A 219 9.97 -2.81 16.82
N GLN A 220 9.75 -3.01 18.12
CA GLN A 220 8.69 -2.36 18.90
C GLN A 220 9.19 -1.01 19.45
N GLN A 221 8.36 0.04 19.36
CA GLN A 221 8.76 1.39 19.75
C GLN A 221 8.60 1.60 21.27
N GLU A 222 9.52 1.02 22.03
CA GLU A 222 9.62 1.22 23.48
C GLU A 222 10.95 1.91 23.87
N GLY A 223 12.01 1.77 23.08
CA GLY A 223 13.30 2.42 23.30
C GLY A 223 13.38 3.86 22.76
N ILE A 224 14.10 4.72 23.48
CA ILE A 224 14.35 6.13 23.09
C ILE A 224 15.57 6.23 22.14
N ILE A 225 16.55 5.34 22.32
CA ILE A 225 17.79 5.32 21.53
C ILE A 225 17.46 4.91 20.07
N LEU A 226 18.08 5.58 19.08
CA LEU A 226 17.82 5.39 17.64
C LEU A 226 16.36 5.61 17.18
N SER A 227 15.47 6.18 18.00
CA SER A 227 14.07 6.51 17.64
C SER A 227 13.95 7.19 16.26
N ASN A 228 14.76 8.20 15.98
CA ASN A 228 14.83 8.92 14.70
C ASN A 228 15.49 8.15 13.53
N ALA A 229 15.93 6.91 13.76
CA ALA A 229 16.45 5.98 12.76
C ALA A 229 15.63 4.66 12.69
N LEU A 230 14.58 4.48 13.50
CA LEU A 230 13.77 3.24 13.49
C LEU A 230 13.17 2.93 12.12
N GLY A 231 12.75 3.95 11.35
CA GLY A 231 12.21 3.75 10.00
C GLY A 231 13.20 3.06 9.06
N VAL A 232 14.46 3.50 9.05
CA VAL A 232 15.49 2.91 8.18
C VAL A 232 15.99 1.56 8.73
N LEU A 233 15.99 1.35 10.05
CA LEU A 233 16.32 0.05 10.65
C LEU A 233 15.22 -1.00 10.36
N LYS A 234 13.95 -0.58 10.33
CA LYS A 234 12.82 -1.39 9.81
C LYS A 234 13.01 -1.75 8.35
N ASP A 235 13.32 -0.76 7.51
CA ASP A 235 13.64 -0.98 6.09
C ASP A 235 14.82 -1.96 5.91
N MET A 236 15.88 -1.87 6.73
CA MET A 236 17.03 -2.79 6.71
C MET A 236 16.66 -4.20 7.18
N ALA A 237 15.84 -4.36 8.23
CA ALA A 237 15.38 -5.67 8.69
C ALA A 237 14.45 -6.37 7.68
N SER A 238 13.65 -5.59 6.94
CA SER A 238 12.78 -6.11 5.89
C SER A 238 13.58 -6.53 4.64
N MET A 239 14.43 -5.64 4.11
CA MET A 239 15.11 -5.86 2.83
C MET A 239 16.45 -6.60 2.94
N TYR A 240 17.16 -6.45 4.06
CA TYR A 240 18.53 -6.95 4.25
C TYR A 240 18.73 -7.65 5.62
N PRO A 241 17.87 -8.60 6.04
CA PRO A 241 18.00 -9.28 7.34
C PRO A 241 19.34 -10.03 7.47
N ASP A 242 19.85 -10.60 6.38
CA ASP A 242 21.15 -11.28 6.35
C ASP A 242 22.33 -10.29 6.52
N PHE A 243 22.17 -9.03 6.13
CA PHE A 243 23.19 -8.01 6.35
C PHE A 243 23.31 -7.67 7.85
N ILE A 244 22.19 -7.35 8.50
CA ILE A 244 22.16 -7.10 9.96
C ILE A 244 22.72 -8.32 10.71
N LYS A 245 22.32 -9.53 10.31
CA LYS A 245 22.84 -10.79 10.87
C LYS A 245 24.34 -11.00 10.62
N SER A 246 24.90 -10.44 9.55
CA SER A 246 26.32 -10.55 9.23
C SER A 246 27.21 -9.60 10.06
N ILE A 247 26.69 -8.42 10.42
CA ILE A 247 27.46 -7.42 11.18
C ILE A 247 27.38 -7.60 12.70
N ILE A 248 26.40 -8.33 13.24
CA ILE A 248 26.27 -8.57 14.69
C ILE A 248 26.66 -10.01 15.03
N ARG A 249 27.73 -10.19 15.80
CA ARG A 249 28.21 -11.50 16.29
C ARG A 249 28.09 -11.59 17.80
N GLN A 250 27.74 -12.79 18.30
CA GLN A 250 27.89 -13.15 19.70
C GLN A 250 29.20 -13.94 19.85
N GLU A 251 30.21 -13.31 20.43
CA GLU A 251 31.56 -13.90 20.60
C GLU A 251 31.64 -14.76 21.88
N ALA A 252 30.82 -14.44 22.89
CA ALA A 252 30.66 -15.21 24.12
C ALA A 252 29.23 -15.05 24.67
N PRO A 253 28.77 -15.88 25.64
CA PRO A 253 27.43 -15.76 26.22
C PRO A 253 27.08 -14.37 26.73
N ASP A 254 28.08 -13.63 27.21
CA ASP A 254 27.95 -12.28 27.77
C ASP A 254 28.63 -11.18 26.92
N SER A 255 28.97 -11.46 25.65
CA SER A 255 29.75 -10.55 24.79
C SER A 255 29.27 -10.56 23.34
N PHE A 256 28.90 -9.39 22.84
CA PHE A 256 28.43 -9.16 21.48
C PHE A 256 29.30 -8.11 20.80
N CYS A 257 29.50 -8.24 19.50
CA CYS A 257 30.29 -7.30 18.72
C CYS A 257 29.57 -6.93 17.43
N VAL A 258 29.61 -5.64 17.08
CA VAL A 258 29.04 -5.08 15.86
C VAL A 258 30.18 -4.59 14.97
N ASP A 259 30.23 -5.05 13.72
CA ASP A 259 31.11 -4.51 12.70
C ASP A 259 30.55 -3.16 12.21
N MET A 260 31.35 -2.10 12.34
CA MET A 260 30.96 -0.70 12.11
C MET A 260 32.10 0.04 11.37
N PHE A 261 31.94 1.35 11.13
CA PHE A 261 32.91 2.21 10.45
C PHE A 261 33.26 3.44 11.30
N ALA A 262 34.56 3.73 11.43
CA ALA A 262 35.07 4.99 11.99
C ALA A 262 34.89 6.13 10.99
N PRO A 263 34.78 7.41 11.41
CA PRO A 263 34.45 8.57 10.58
C PRO A 263 35.27 8.75 9.30
N GLU A 264 36.48 8.19 9.22
CA GLU A 264 37.34 8.19 8.04
C GLU A 264 36.94 7.14 6.97
N GLY A 265 35.88 6.36 7.21
CA GLY A 265 35.44 5.25 6.37
C GLY A 265 36.19 3.94 6.58
N LYS A 266 36.84 3.75 7.73
CA LYS A 266 37.61 2.54 8.05
C LYS A 266 36.77 1.57 8.88
N PRO A 267 36.74 0.26 8.57
CA PRO A 267 36.10 -0.74 9.42
C PRO A 267 36.68 -0.73 10.85
N ILE A 268 35.80 -0.90 11.83
CA ILE A 268 36.10 -1.07 13.25
C ILE A 268 35.13 -2.08 13.85
N GLN A 269 35.51 -2.74 14.94
CA GLN A 269 34.61 -3.57 15.72
C GLN A 269 34.22 -2.83 17.01
N VAL A 270 32.93 -2.84 17.34
CA VAL A 270 32.41 -2.26 18.60
C VAL A 270 31.73 -3.35 19.40
N CYS A 271 32.31 -3.70 20.54
CA CYS A 271 31.82 -4.76 21.41
C CYS A 271 31.16 -4.22 22.67
N VAL A 272 30.18 -4.96 23.18
CA VAL A 272 29.33 -4.66 24.34
C VAL A 272 28.97 -5.95 25.08
N SER A 273 28.58 -5.86 26.34
CA SER A 273 28.17 -7.04 27.14
C SER A 273 26.65 -7.27 27.13
N ASN A 274 26.18 -8.29 27.85
CA ASN A 274 24.76 -8.50 28.14
C ASN A 274 24.24 -7.70 29.35
N ARG A 275 25.00 -6.72 29.87
CA ARG A 275 24.60 -5.89 31.02
C ARG A 275 23.81 -4.66 30.60
N PHE A 276 22.75 -4.34 31.32
CA PHE A 276 21.89 -3.17 31.09
C PHE A 276 21.54 -2.50 32.44
N PRO A 277 21.26 -1.18 32.50
CA PRO A 277 20.88 -0.51 33.75
C PRO A 277 19.52 -0.98 34.28
N GLN A 278 19.42 -1.20 35.59
CA GLN A 278 18.26 -1.81 36.24
C GLN A 278 17.00 -0.92 36.27
N SER A 279 17.16 0.40 36.07
CA SER A 279 16.06 1.38 35.96
C SER A 279 15.53 1.56 34.53
N ASP A 280 16.24 1.09 33.51
CA ASP A 280 16.16 1.68 32.16
C ASP A 280 15.51 0.75 31.12
N LYS A 281 14.50 -0.02 31.53
CA LYS A 281 13.74 -0.88 30.61
C LYS A 281 13.01 -0.12 29.50
N GLU A 282 12.75 1.18 29.70
CA GLU A 282 12.14 2.08 28.70
C GLU A 282 13.18 2.81 27.82
N PHE A 283 14.48 2.52 27.95
CA PHE A 283 15.52 3.26 27.22
C PHE A 283 16.03 2.54 25.97
N PHE A 284 16.14 1.21 26.03
CA PHE A 284 16.58 0.31 24.96
C PHE A 284 15.39 -0.47 24.37
N SER A 285 15.42 -0.75 23.07
CA SER A 285 14.40 -1.57 22.43
C SER A 285 14.46 -3.03 22.90
N MET A 286 13.30 -3.67 23.08
CA MET A 286 13.15 -5.07 23.48
C MET A 286 12.20 -5.81 22.51
N GLY A 287 12.27 -7.15 22.50
CA GLY A 287 11.28 -7.99 21.83
C GLY A 287 10.09 -8.33 22.74
N GLU A 288 9.04 -8.91 22.16
CA GLU A 288 7.70 -9.18 22.75
C GLU A 288 7.65 -9.77 24.17
N ASN A 289 8.70 -10.45 24.63
CA ASN A 289 8.77 -11.06 25.97
C ASN A 289 9.64 -10.26 26.96
N GLY A 290 9.94 -8.98 26.68
CA GLY A 290 10.85 -8.16 27.48
C GLY A 290 12.31 -8.65 27.44
N THR A 291 12.68 -9.38 26.38
CA THR A 291 14.06 -9.86 26.16
C THR A 291 14.79 -8.94 25.22
N TYR A 292 16.06 -8.64 25.51
CA TYR A 292 16.91 -7.89 24.60
C TYR A 292 17.25 -8.71 23.34
N ILE A 293 17.48 -8.00 22.24
CA ILE A 293 17.57 -8.51 20.87
C ILE A 293 18.71 -7.84 20.10
N TRP A 294 18.89 -8.16 18.82
CA TRP A 294 19.88 -7.52 17.95
C TRP A 294 19.81 -5.98 17.94
N LEU A 295 18.61 -5.39 18.04
CA LEU A 295 18.44 -3.94 18.06
C LEU A 295 19.01 -3.32 19.35
N SER A 296 18.79 -3.94 20.51
CA SER A 296 19.33 -3.49 21.79
C SER A 296 20.87 -3.51 21.80
N ILE A 297 21.47 -4.54 21.17
CA ILE A 297 22.92 -4.63 20.98
C ILE A 297 23.43 -3.54 20.03
N LEU A 298 22.69 -3.24 18.96
CA LEU A 298 23.01 -2.19 18.00
C LEU A 298 22.95 -0.79 18.64
N GLU A 299 21.93 -0.51 19.46
CA GLU A 299 21.78 0.73 20.23
C GLU A 299 22.98 0.96 21.15
N LYS A 300 23.38 -0.06 21.93
CA LYS A 300 24.57 0.01 22.79
C LYS A 300 25.86 0.23 22.00
N ALA A 301 26.03 -0.46 20.86
CA ALA A 301 27.19 -0.26 19.99
C ALA A 301 27.26 1.18 19.44
N VAL A 302 26.12 1.77 19.04
CA VAL A 302 26.05 3.18 18.62
C VAL A 302 26.36 4.14 19.78
N MET A 303 25.79 3.94 20.98
CA MET A 303 26.13 4.76 22.16
C MET A 303 27.63 4.76 22.44
N LYS A 304 28.25 3.59 22.30
CA LYS A 304 29.68 3.40 22.53
C LYS A 304 30.54 4.04 21.44
N TRP A 305 30.16 3.89 20.18
CA TRP A 305 30.74 4.59 19.03
C TRP A 305 30.69 6.12 19.24
N LEU A 306 29.54 6.64 19.65
CA LEU A 306 29.34 8.07 19.85
C LEU A 306 30.23 8.66 20.95
N ASN A 307 30.50 7.95 22.05
CA ASN A 307 31.46 8.41 23.06
C ASN A 307 32.88 8.63 22.50
N VAL A 308 33.27 7.87 21.48
CA VAL A 308 34.61 7.89 20.87
C VAL A 308 34.68 8.70 19.57
N TYR A 309 33.56 9.10 18.97
CA TYR A 309 33.56 9.87 17.71
C TYR A 309 32.63 11.11 17.71
N ASN A 310 32.09 11.51 18.88
CA ASN A 310 31.06 12.55 19.02
C ASN A 310 31.32 13.84 18.24
N ASN A 311 30.25 14.40 17.67
CA ASN A 311 30.20 15.73 17.02
C ASN A 311 29.30 16.72 17.81
N GLN A 312 29.30 16.61 19.15
CA GLN A 312 28.55 17.44 20.11
C GLN A 312 27.01 17.42 20.01
N MET A 313 26.43 16.55 19.19
CA MET A 313 24.97 16.39 19.08
C MET A 313 24.45 15.35 20.11
N PRO A 314 23.27 15.52 20.74
CA PRO A 314 22.68 14.51 21.62
C PRO A 314 22.17 13.29 20.83
N ILE A 315 22.27 12.08 21.41
CA ILE A 315 21.99 10.81 20.73
C ILE A 315 20.58 10.73 20.10
N ALA A 316 19.58 11.36 20.73
CA ALA A 316 18.21 11.39 20.22
C ALA A 316 18.07 12.10 18.85
N PHE A 317 19.01 12.97 18.46
CA PHE A 317 18.94 13.70 17.17
C PHE A 317 19.65 12.98 16.02
N TYR A 318 20.25 11.80 16.26
CA TYR A 318 20.87 11.01 15.20
C TYR A 318 19.80 10.30 14.40
N SER A 319 19.32 10.93 13.33
CA SER A 319 18.40 10.29 12.38
C SER A 319 19.10 9.21 11.57
N ALA A 320 18.35 8.53 10.69
CA ALA A 320 18.88 7.62 9.67
C ALA A 320 20.23 8.09 9.10
N GLU A 321 20.35 9.38 8.89
CA GLU A 321 21.46 10.06 8.25
C GLU A 321 22.85 9.95 8.88
N TRP A 322 22.89 9.61 10.15
CA TRP A 322 24.11 9.37 10.89
C TRP A 322 24.26 7.89 11.26
N ILE A 323 23.15 7.29 11.73
CA ILE A 323 23.11 5.89 12.14
C ILE A 323 23.45 4.98 10.97
N THR A 324 23.00 5.35 9.78
CA THR A 324 23.25 4.58 8.59
C THR A 324 24.77 4.60 8.31
N PRO A 325 25.51 5.70 7.99
CA PRO A 325 26.96 5.70 7.74
C PRO A 325 27.81 4.82 8.66
N MET A 326 27.51 4.82 9.97
CA MET A 326 28.23 4.04 10.99
C MET A 326 28.23 2.53 10.75
N LEU A 327 27.18 1.96 10.15
CA LEU A 327 27.06 0.50 10.02
C LEU A 327 27.72 -0.04 8.76
N THR A 328 27.91 0.79 7.73
CA THR A 328 28.26 0.26 6.41
C THR A 328 29.26 1.12 5.60
N GLY A 329 29.50 2.40 5.98
CA GLY A 329 30.73 3.13 5.62
C GLY A 329 30.63 4.24 4.56
N ASP A 330 29.42 4.53 4.08
CA ASP A 330 29.17 5.52 3.02
C ASP A 330 27.92 6.34 3.34
N GLY A 331 27.94 7.66 3.10
CA GLY A 331 26.86 8.60 3.43
C GLY A 331 26.28 9.44 2.28
N ARG A 332 26.49 9.09 1.00
CA ARG A 332 26.15 9.86 -0.23
C ARG A 332 24.65 10.19 -0.55
N SER A 333 23.84 10.74 0.36
CA SER A 333 22.39 11.05 0.16
C SER A 333 22.07 12.15 -0.84
N PHE A 334 20.86 12.07 -1.40
CA PHE A 334 20.08 13.21 -1.88
C PHE A 334 18.62 13.15 -1.38
N CYS A 335 17.98 14.32 -1.37
CA CYS A 335 16.58 14.58 -1.10
C CYS A 335 15.88 15.14 -2.36
N ILE A 336 14.56 15.16 -2.38
CA ILE A 336 13.70 15.86 -3.34
C ILE A 336 12.62 16.55 -2.51
N GLN A 337 12.63 17.88 -2.47
CA GLN A 337 11.64 18.66 -1.72
C GLN A 337 10.23 18.56 -2.36
N PRO A 338 9.15 18.82 -1.59
CA PRO A 338 7.79 18.90 -2.10
C PRO A 338 7.69 19.85 -3.30
N GLY A 339 6.81 19.53 -4.26
CA GLY A 339 6.61 20.35 -5.46
C GLY A 339 7.81 20.50 -6.42
N ARG A 340 9.01 19.97 -6.12
CA ARG A 340 10.18 20.08 -7.01
C ARG A 340 10.07 19.23 -8.27
N MET A 341 9.29 18.15 -8.26
CA MET A 341 9.27 17.14 -9.32
C MET A 341 7.85 16.61 -9.56
N ALA A 342 7.48 16.40 -10.83
CA ALA A 342 6.18 15.81 -11.17
C ALA A 342 6.10 14.34 -10.76
N SER A 343 4.93 13.86 -10.35
CA SER A 343 4.73 12.52 -9.77
C SER A 343 5.22 11.37 -10.66
N LYS A 344 5.12 11.52 -11.99
CA LYS A 344 5.64 10.53 -12.97
C LYS A 344 7.17 10.42 -12.95
N ASP A 345 7.86 11.54 -12.80
CA ASP A 345 9.31 11.62 -12.81
C ASP A 345 9.87 11.19 -11.46
N LEU A 346 9.16 11.51 -10.37
CA LEU A 346 9.41 11.01 -9.03
C LEU A 346 9.26 9.48 -8.97
N ALA A 347 8.18 8.92 -9.53
CA ALA A 347 8.01 7.47 -9.62
C ALA A 347 9.15 6.81 -10.44
N LYS A 348 9.58 7.44 -11.53
CA LYS A 348 10.75 6.99 -12.32
C LYS A 348 12.04 7.03 -11.49
N VAL A 349 12.27 8.07 -10.69
CA VAL A 349 13.40 8.14 -9.75
C VAL A 349 13.31 7.00 -8.75
N VAL A 350 12.22 6.89 -7.97
CA VAL A 350 12.03 5.85 -6.95
C VAL A 350 12.22 4.43 -7.50
N ASN A 351 11.64 4.13 -8.67
CA ASN A 351 11.78 2.82 -9.30
C ASN A 351 13.22 2.56 -9.80
N THR A 352 13.86 3.55 -10.42
CA THR A 352 15.28 3.44 -10.83
C THR A 352 16.17 3.22 -9.61
N CYS A 353 15.88 3.92 -8.52
CA CYS A 353 16.59 3.78 -7.26
C CYS A 353 16.46 2.36 -6.71
N ARG A 354 15.22 1.86 -6.47
CA ARG A 354 14.99 0.50 -5.96
C ARG A 354 15.63 -0.59 -6.83
N GLN A 355 15.60 -0.43 -8.16
CA GLN A 355 16.26 -1.34 -9.11
C GLN A 355 17.80 -1.40 -8.96
N ASN A 356 18.43 -0.34 -8.46
CA ASN A 356 19.88 -0.32 -8.17
C ASN A 356 20.17 -0.68 -6.69
N GLY A 357 19.22 -1.30 -5.99
CA GLY A 357 19.37 -1.72 -4.59
C GLY A 357 19.18 -0.59 -3.58
N MET A 358 18.62 0.55 -3.97
CA MET A 358 18.41 1.68 -3.06
C MET A 358 17.29 1.48 -2.05
N MET A 359 17.55 1.94 -0.84
CA MET A 359 16.51 2.22 0.15
C MET A 359 15.85 3.56 -0.17
N VAL A 360 14.56 3.70 0.07
CA VAL A 360 13.80 4.93 -0.23
C VAL A 360 12.94 5.24 0.98
N ASN A 361 13.14 6.39 1.60
CA ASN A 361 12.41 6.78 2.81
C ASN A 361 11.76 8.16 2.60
N GLY A 362 10.58 8.38 3.19
CA GLY A 362 9.79 9.59 3.02
C GLY A 362 9.25 10.04 4.37
N VAL A 363 9.34 11.33 4.67
CA VAL A 363 9.00 11.88 5.99
C VAL A 363 8.10 13.10 5.83
N ALA A 364 7.07 13.18 6.67
CA ALA A 364 6.10 14.27 6.73
C ALA A 364 6.42 15.23 7.91
N ASP A 365 6.08 16.51 7.77
CA ASP A 365 6.14 17.50 8.87
C ASP A 365 5.01 17.21 9.88
N SER A 366 5.34 17.04 11.16
CA SER A 366 4.38 16.70 12.21
C SER A 366 3.52 17.87 12.70
N ARG A 367 3.46 18.99 11.97
CA ARG A 367 2.35 19.95 12.04
C ARG A 367 1.14 19.56 11.19
N PHE A 368 1.21 18.44 10.45
CA PHE A 368 0.10 17.87 9.68
C PHE A 368 -0.27 16.42 10.09
N THR A 369 0.12 15.96 11.28
CA THR A 369 -0.22 14.61 11.78
C THR A 369 -1.66 14.51 12.29
N SER A 370 -2.61 14.55 11.36
CA SER A 370 -3.93 13.90 11.47
C SER A 370 -4.36 13.20 10.17
N LEU A 371 -3.44 13.03 9.21
CA LEU A 371 -3.66 12.22 8.00
C LEU A 371 -2.47 11.29 7.69
N LEU A 372 -2.80 10.00 7.56
CA LEU A 372 -2.16 8.97 6.73
C LEU A 372 -0.85 8.28 7.18
N GLY A 373 -0.96 6.98 7.45
CA GLY A 373 0.15 6.03 7.55
C GLY A 373 0.49 5.34 6.22
N THR A 374 1.37 5.97 5.43
CA THR A 374 2.51 5.39 4.66
C THR A 374 2.39 4.06 3.83
N PRO A 375 3.22 3.85 2.77
CA PRO A 375 3.53 4.75 1.66
C PRO A 375 3.64 4.04 0.28
N THR A 376 2.89 4.46 -0.74
CA THR A 376 3.32 4.29 -2.15
C THR A 376 2.85 5.45 -3.03
N VAL A 377 3.80 6.34 -3.36
CA VAL A 377 3.74 7.52 -4.26
C VAL A 377 2.39 7.85 -4.93
N THR A 378 1.50 8.55 -4.22
CA THR A 378 0.68 9.65 -4.77
C THR A 378 0.32 10.66 -3.67
N ASN A 379 1.20 11.64 -3.44
CA ASN A 379 0.84 12.90 -2.78
C ASN A 379 1.79 14.01 -3.32
N PRO A 380 1.31 15.16 -3.82
CA PRO A 380 2.16 16.26 -4.29
C PRO A 380 3.10 16.86 -3.22
N ASP A 381 2.78 16.70 -1.93
CA ASP A 381 3.34 17.52 -0.85
C ASP A 381 4.38 16.81 0.05
N MET A 382 5.05 15.75 -0.43
CA MET A 382 6.08 15.02 0.33
C MET A 382 7.52 15.33 -0.07
N ALA A 383 8.41 15.38 0.93
CA ALA A 383 9.86 15.37 0.74
C ALA A 383 10.36 13.92 0.68
N PHE A 384 10.99 13.52 -0.43
CA PHE A 384 11.52 12.16 -0.62
C PHE A 384 13.02 12.13 -0.41
N ARG A 385 13.54 11.15 0.32
CA ARG A 385 14.99 11.03 0.55
C ARG A 385 15.48 9.62 0.25
N ILE A 386 16.52 9.54 -0.58
CA ILE A 386 16.82 8.30 -1.30
C ILE A 386 18.24 7.83 -0.99
N ILE A 387 18.36 6.54 -0.67
CA ILE A 387 19.48 5.94 0.07
C ILE A 387 20.25 4.83 -0.72
N SER A 388 21.59 4.74 -0.66
CA SER A 388 22.50 4.17 -1.70
C SER A 388 23.36 2.99 -1.23
N PRO A 389 22.84 1.76 -1.18
CA PRO A 389 23.67 0.57 -1.03
C PRO A 389 24.58 0.32 -2.24
N GLY A 390 25.84 -0.04 -1.98
CA GLY A 390 26.79 -0.49 -3.00
C GLY A 390 26.70 -2.00 -3.17
N ALA A 391 27.06 -2.47 -4.37
CA ALA A 391 26.82 -3.84 -4.78
C ALA A 391 27.64 -4.87 -3.99
N ALA A 392 26.97 -5.95 -3.55
CA ALA A 392 27.57 -7.03 -2.78
C ALA A 392 27.13 -8.43 -3.26
N ALA A 393 27.16 -8.65 -4.58
CA ALA A 393 26.97 -9.97 -5.17
C ALA A 393 28.07 -10.24 -6.20
N ASN A 394 29.25 -10.69 -5.73
CA ASN A 394 30.23 -11.55 -6.42
C ASN A 394 31.56 -11.59 -5.65
N TYR A 395 31.67 -12.42 -4.60
CA TYR A 395 32.84 -13.29 -4.35
C TYR A 395 32.60 -14.17 -3.11
N PHE A 396 32.09 -15.38 -3.33
CA PHE A 396 32.51 -16.59 -2.60
C PHE A 396 32.31 -17.78 -3.54
N ASP A 397 33.26 -18.71 -3.51
CA ASP A 397 33.49 -19.68 -4.58
C ASP A 397 32.33 -20.67 -4.78
N ARG A 398 31.64 -20.57 -5.93
CA ARG A 398 30.57 -21.50 -6.32
C ARG A 398 31.07 -22.92 -6.59
N ASN A 399 32.35 -23.12 -6.91
CA ASN A 399 32.88 -24.43 -7.27
C ASN A 399 32.99 -25.36 -6.06
N ALA A 400 33.44 -24.83 -4.91
CA ALA A 400 33.55 -25.59 -3.66
C ALA A 400 32.20 -26.12 -3.11
N ILE A 401 31.08 -25.49 -3.48
CA ILE A 401 29.73 -25.92 -3.10
C ILE A 401 29.14 -26.85 -4.17
N GLN A 402 29.38 -26.61 -5.46
CA GLN A 402 28.89 -27.49 -6.53
C GLN A 402 29.51 -28.89 -6.49
N GLU A 403 30.77 -29.06 -6.09
CA GLU A 403 31.33 -30.41 -5.87
C GLU A 403 30.66 -31.14 -4.69
N LYS A 404 30.42 -30.45 -3.57
CA LYS A 404 29.70 -31.06 -2.42
C LYS A 404 28.26 -31.44 -2.76
N ILE A 405 27.57 -30.65 -3.59
CA ILE A 405 26.22 -30.98 -4.07
C ILE A 405 26.26 -32.20 -5.02
N LYS A 406 27.26 -32.33 -5.90
CA LYS A 406 27.44 -33.54 -6.73
C LYS A 406 27.74 -34.80 -5.92
N VAL A 407 28.48 -34.67 -4.81
CA VAL A 407 28.75 -35.80 -3.89
C VAL A 407 27.49 -36.22 -3.12
N LEU A 408 26.57 -35.31 -2.83
CA LEU A 408 25.31 -35.60 -2.14
C LEU A 408 24.19 -36.07 -3.08
N ALA A 409 24.15 -35.62 -4.34
CA ALA A 409 23.13 -36.00 -5.32
C ALA A 409 23.29 -37.42 -5.90
N ASN A 410 24.47 -38.05 -5.74
CA ASN A 410 24.77 -39.38 -6.29
C ASN A 410 24.45 -40.57 -5.35
N LYS A 411 23.59 -40.36 -4.35
CA LYS A 411 23.09 -41.43 -3.46
C LYS A 411 21.58 -41.34 -3.25
N GLU A 412 20.80 -41.69 -4.28
CA GLU A 412 19.57 -42.50 -4.16
C GLU A 412 18.98 -42.80 -5.55
N THR A 413 19.50 -43.85 -6.18
CA THR A 413 18.84 -44.51 -7.31
C THR A 413 18.37 -45.90 -6.87
N GLU A 414 17.06 -46.08 -6.65
CA GLU A 414 16.26 -47.09 -7.35
C GLU A 414 14.80 -47.25 -6.82
N LYS A 415 13.89 -47.33 -7.80
CA LYS A 415 12.59 -48.05 -7.84
C LYS A 415 11.35 -47.44 -7.12
N PRO A 416 10.17 -47.51 -7.77
CA PRO A 416 8.95 -46.84 -7.32
C PRO A 416 8.23 -47.62 -6.21
N VAL A 417 8.05 -46.98 -5.05
CA VAL A 417 7.27 -47.54 -3.94
C VAL A 417 5.78 -47.21 -4.11
N LYS A 418 4.94 -48.25 -4.26
CA LYS A 418 3.48 -48.12 -4.12
C LYS A 418 3.13 -47.86 -2.66
N ILE A 419 2.93 -46.60 -2.28
CA ILE A 419 2.51 -46.23 -0.91
C ILE A 419 1.01 -46.51 -0.75
N LYS A 420 0.66 -47.47 0.13
CA LYS A 420 -0.70 -47.59 0.67
C LYS A 420 -0.87 -46.58 1.82
N LEU A 421 -1.96 -45.81 1.77
CA LEU A 421 -2.32 -44.79 2.76
C LEU A 421 -2.40 -45.34 4.19
N LYS A 422 -1.81 -44.63 5.16
CA LYS A 422 -2.18 -44.72 6.58
C LYS A 422 -3.31 -43.73 6.85
N LYS A 423 -4.41 -44.17 7.46
CA LYS A 423 -5.49 -43.28 7.94
C LYS A 423 -4.95 -42.28 8.96
N GLY A 424 -5.40 -41.02 8.90
CA GLY A 424 -5.28 -40.06 10.02
C GLY A 424 -4.42 -38.82 9.82
N LYS A 425 -4.08 -38.39 8.59
CA LYS A 425 -3.46 -37.07 8.34
C LYS A 425 -4.21 -36.33 7.23
N THR A 426 -4.57 -35.08 7.49
CA THR A 426 -5.10 -34.14 6.48
C THR A 426 -4.07 -33.96 5.36
N PRO A 427 -4.44 -34.15 4.09
CA PRO A 427 -3.52 -33.94 2.98
C PRO A 427 -3.15 -32.46 2.85
N GLN A 428 -1.89 -32.20 2.50
CA GLN A 428 -1.38 -30.86 2.20
C GLN A 428 -1.02 -30.79 0.72
N LEU A 429 -1.08 -29.62 0.09
CA LEU A 429 -0.51 -29.45 -1.24
C LEU A 429 1.02 -29.61 -1.19
N LEU A 430 1.57 -30.44 -2.07
CA LEU A 430 3.00 -30.71 -2.15
C LEU A 430 3.65 -29.85 -3.24
N ASN A 431 4.89 -29.41 -2.98
CA ASN A 431 5.67 -28.53 -3.88
C ASN A 431 4.89 -27.26 -4.26
N TYR A 432 4.23 -26.65 -3.27
CA TYR A 432 3.28 -25.55 -3.44
C TYR A 432 3.42 -24.50 -2.31
N PRO A 433 3.41 -23.19 -2.63
CA PRO A 433 3.58 -22.63 -3.97
C PRO A 433 4.99 -22.95 -4.53
N CYS A 434 5.14 -22.86 -5.85
CA CYS A 434 6.37 -23.13 -6.59
C CYS A 434 7.45 -22.05 -6.45
N ALA A 435 7.10 -20.90 -5.87
CA ALA A 435 8.00 -19.78 -5.58
C ALA A 435 7.63 -19.17 -4.22
N ASP A 436 8.57 -18.42 -3.60
CA ASP A 436 8.27 -17.66 -2.39
C ASP A 436 7.17 -16.62 -2.65
N MET A 437 6.34 -16.32 -1.64
CA MET A 437 5.19 -15.42 -1.79
C MET A 437 5.58 -14.03 -2.33
N ASN A 438 6.76 -13.52 -1.95
CA ASN A 438 7.31 -12.24 -2.41
C ASN A 438 7.83 -12.26 -3.87
N GLN A 439 7.84 -13.42 -4.52
CA GLN A 439 8.25 -13.62 -5.92
C GLN A 439 7.06 -13.91 -6.84
N LEU A 440 5.86 -14.09 -6.29
CA LEU A 440 4.64 -14.24 -7.07
C LEU A 440 4.37 -12.92 -7.83
N PRO A 441 4.04 -12.94 -9.13
CA PRO A 441 3.88 -11.76 -9.97
C PRO A 441 2.56 -11.01 -9.71
N LEU A 442 2.24 -10.74 -8.45
CA LEU A 442 0.93 -10.22 -7.99
C LEU A 442 0.71 -8.72 -8.29
N HIS A 443 1.69 -8.02 -8.85
CA HIS A 443 1.59 -6.60 -9.16
C HIS A 443 0.72 -6.31 -10.41
N GLY A 444 0.10 -5.13 -10.45
CA GLY A 444 -0.69 -4.66 -11.60
C GLY A 444 0.14 -4.09 -12.76
N GLY A 445 -0.51 -3.90 -13.90
CA GLY A 445 0.07 -3.33 -15.11
C GLY A 445 -0.80 -3.52 -16.35
N GLU A 446 -0.21 -3.33 -17.54
CA GLU A 446 -0.92 -3.46 -18.81
C GLU A 446 -1.05 -4.92 -19.26
N VAL A 447 -2.24 -5.31 -19.71
CA VAL A 447 -2.51 -6.54 -20.47
C VAL A 447 -3.16 -6.17 -21.81
N VAL A 448 -2.84 -6.90 -22.88
CA VAL A 448 -3.49 -6.72 -24.18
C VAL A 448 -4.50 -7.84 -24.40
N ILE A 449 -5.79 -7.52 -24.43
CA ILE A 449 -6.84 -8.47 -24.81
C ILE A 449 -7.21 -8.17 -26.26
N LYS A 450 -7.04 -9.14 -27.16
CA LYS A 450 -7.33 -8.98 -28.59
C LYS A 450 -8.05 -10.21 -29.14
N GLY A 451 -8.71 -10.04 -30.28
CA GLY A 451 -9.45 -11.15 -30.86
C GLY A 451 -10.02 -10.87 -32.24
N ARG A 452 -10.75 -11.87 -32.74
CA ARG A 452 -11.38 -11.83 -34.06
C ARG A 452 -12.67 -12.64 -34.12
N ILE A 453 -13.62 -12.15 -34.91
CA ILE A 453 -14.86 -12.83 -35.27
C ILE A 453 -14.67 -13.51 -36.64
N ILE A 454 -15.19 -14.72 -36.81
CA ILE A 454 -15.05 -15.53 -38.04
C ILE A 454 -16.43 -16.08 -38.46
N PRO A 455 -16.91 -15.79 -39.69
CA PRO A 455 -16.38 -14.79 -40.62
C PRO A 455 -16.49 -13.36 -40.05
N GLY A 456 -15.54 -12.51 -40.43
CA GLY A 456 -15.63 -11.06 -40.22
C GLY A 456 -16.42 -10.38 -41.35
N GLY A 457 -16.44 -9.04 -41.34
CA GLY A 457 -17.06 -8.21 -42.37
C GLY A 457 -17.95 -7.11 -41.78
N PRO A 458 -18.23 -6.01 -42.52
CA PRO A 458 -18.90 -4.83 -41.96
C PRO A 458 -20.27 -5.11 -41.32
N GLN A 459 -21.05 -6.05 -41.87
CA GLN A 459 -22.34 -6.45 -41.30
C GLN A 459 -22.19 -7.17 -39.95
N ILE A 460 -21.17 -8.02 -39.81
CA ILE A 460 -20.85 -8.72 -38.56
C ILE A 460 -20.26 -7.74 -37.54
N ALA A 461 -19.35 -6.85 -37.95
CA ALA A 461 -18.82 -5.80 -37.08
C ALA A 461 -19.95 -4.96 -36.47
N LYS A 462 -20.91 -4.52 -37.30
CA LYS A 462 -22.12 -3.80 -36.86
C LYS A 462 -23.04 -4.64 -35.94
N GLN A 463 -23.11 -5.96 -36.14
CA GLN A 463 -23.88 -6.85 -35.26
C GLN A 463 -23.29 -6.94 -33.84
N PHE A 464 -21.97 -6.80 -33.70
CA PHE A 464 -21.25 -6.88 -32.42
C PHE A 464 -20.87 -5.51 -31.81
N GLU A 465 -21.13 -4.39 -32.50
CA GLU A 465 -20.89 -3.03 -32.00
C GLU A 465 -21.58 -2.79 -30.64
N GLY A 466 -20.81 -2.36 -29.64
CA GLY A 466 -21.32 -2.12 -28.28
C GLY A 466 -21.73 -3.39 -27.51
N ARG A 467 -21.45 -4.60 -28.02
CA ARG A 467 -21.86 -5.87 -27.40
C ARG A 467 -20.75 -6.69 -26.77
N ILE A 468 -19.49 -6.36 -27.03
CA ILE A 468 -18.33 -7.01 -26.40
C ILE A 468 -17.66 -6.00 -25.47
N SER A 469 -17.49 -6.37 -24.21
CA SER A 469 -16.79 -5.55 -23.21
C SER A 469 -15.84 -6.40 -22.37
N ALA A 470 -14.77 -5.79 -21.87
CA ALA A 470 -14.00 -6.33 -20.76
C ALA A 470 -14.65 -5.87 -19.45
N LEU A 471 -15.15 -6.82 -18.68
CA LEU A 471 -15.66 -6.62 -17.32
C LEU A 471 -14.58 -7.05 -16.32
N MET A 472 -13.94 -6.05 -15.73
CA MET A 472 -12.92 -6.20 -14.70
C MET A 472 -13.57 -5.97 -13.33
N ARG A 473 -13.48 -6.95 -12.44
CA ARG A 473 -14.01 -6.86 -11.06
C ARG A 473 -12.86 -7.05 -10.08
N ASN A 474 -12.38 -5.95 -9.50
CA ASN A 474 -11.38 -5.98 -8.45
C ASN A 474 -12.09 -6.32 -7.14
N TYR A 475 -12.19 -7.61 -6.84
CA TYR A 475 -12.86 -8.07 -5.63
C TYR A 475 -12.20 -7.54 -4.36
N ILE A 476 -10.86 -7.53 -4.32
CA ILE A 476 -10.06 -7.10 -3.17
C ILE A 476 -10.33 -5.64 -2.78
N ALA A 477 -10.48 -4.75 -3.77
CA ALA A 477 -10.78 -3.34 -3.56
C ALA A 477 -12.27 -2.98 -3.74
N GLY A 478 -13.15 -3.97 -3.96
CA GLY A 478 -14.58 -3.76 -4.18
C GLY A 478 -14.97 -2.96 -5.42
N THR A 479 -14.06 -2.71 -6.37
CA THR A 479 -14.31 -1.86 -7.55
C THR A 479 -14.60 -2.67 -8.81
N GLU A 480 -15.40 -2.10 -9.70
CA GLU A 480 -15.79 -2.70 -10.98
C GLU A 480 -15.53 -1.72 -12.11
N LYS A 481 -15.06 -2.25 -13.25
CA LYS A 481 -14.86 -1.49 -14.48
C LYS A 481 -15.32 -2.28 -15.69
N THR A 482 -16.21 -1.67 -16.48
CA THR A 482 -16.59 -2.12 -17.81
C THR A 482 -15.89 -1.24 -18.85
N THR A 483 -15.32 -1.86 -19.88
CA THR A 483 -14.72 -1.15 -21.02
C THR A 483 -15.07 -1.85 -22.32
N LEU A 484 -15.61 -1.12 -23.30
CA LEU A 484 -16.06 -1.65 -24.57
C LEU A 484 -14.88 -1.99 -25.49
N PHE A 485 -15.05 -3.01 -26.32
CA PHE A 485 -14.18 -3.27 -27.46
C PHE A 485 -14.68 -2.55 -28.70
N GLU A 486 -13.77 -1.84 -29.38
CA GLU A 486 -14.01 -1.38 -30.75
C GLU A 486 -13.87 -2.58 -31.71
N ILE A 487 -14.94 -2.89 -32.45
CA ILE A 487 -14.97 -3.97 -33.43
C ILE A 487 -14.74 -3.37 -34.82
N LYS A 488 -13.62 -3.73 -35.46
CA LYS A 488 -13.27 -3.27 -36.81
C LYS A 488 -14.08 -3.99 -37.87
N GLU A 489 -14.16 -3.41 -39.07
CA GLU A 489 -14.90 -3.98 -40.20
C GLU A 489 -14.44 -5.39 -40.61
N ASP A 490 -13.17 -5.73 -40.38
CA ASP A 490 -12.62 -7.08 -40.64
C ASP A 490 -12.98 -8.11 -39.56
N GLY A 491 -13.73 -7.70 -38.53
CA GLY A 491 -14.12 -8.50 -37.37
C GLY A 491 -13.05 -8.59 -36.28
N THR A 492 -11.93 -7.86 -36.37
CA THR A 492 -10.90 -7.83 -35.32
C THR A 492 -11.21 -6.80 -34.23
N PHE A 493 -10.74 -7.05 -33.02
CA PHE A 493 -10.88 -6.16 -31.86
C PHE A 493 -9.65 -6.25 -30.95
N SER A 494 -9.34 -5.18 -30.23
CA SER A 494 -8.21 -5.13 -29.29
C SER A 494 -8.44 -4.06 -28.23
N LEU A 495 -7.98 -4.33 -27.01
CA LEU A 495 -8.02 -3.41 -25.88
C LEU A 495 -6.74 -3.57 -25.05
N ASN A 496 -6.07 -2.45 -24.75
CA ASN A 496 -5.02 -2.40 -23.74
C ASN A 496 -5.70 -2.03 -22.42
N LEU A 497 -5.67 -2.96 -21.46
CA LEU A 497 -6.33 -2.81 -20.17
C LEU A 497 -5.28 -2.72 -19.05
N GLN A 498 -5.45 -1.76 -18.15
CA GLN A 498 -4.63 -1.65 -16.94
C GLN A 498 -5.33 -2.44 -15.82
N VAL A 499 -4.74 -3.56 -15.40
CA VAL A 499 -5.27 -4.40 -14.31
C VAL A 499 -4.54 -4.09 -13.00
N PRO A 500 -5.23 -4.07 -11.84
CA PRO A 500 -4.64 -3.70 -10.54
C PRO A 500 -3.67 -4.76 -9.99
N TYR A 501 -3.84 -6.02 -10.43
CA TYR A 501 -3.05 -7.22 -10.18
C TYR A 501 -3.45 -8.26 -11.26
N PRO A 502 -2.74 -9.41 -11.43
CA PRO A 502 -3.18 -10.44 -12.35
C PRO A 502 -4.51 -11.05 -11.90
N MET A 503 -5.50 -11.16 -12.78
CA MET A 503 -6.85 -11.53 -12.36
C MET A 503 -7.62 -12.25 -13.46
N TYR A 504 -8.63 -13.03 -13.06
CA TYR A 504 -9.70 -13.40 -13.96
C TYR A 504 -10.58 -12.19 -14.24
N LEU A 505 -10.92 -11.98 -15.51
CA LEU A 505 -11.87 -10.97 -15.94
C LEU A 505 -12.73 -11.50 -17.09
N PHE A 506 -13.94 -10.97 -17.20
CA PHE A 506 -14.94 -11.53 -18.11
C PHE A 506 -15.03 -10.68 -19.36
N VAL A 507 -14.60 -11.23 -20.50
CA VAL A 507 -14.88 -10.61 -21.80
C VAL A 507 -16.34 -10.92 -22.10
N TYR A 508 -17.25 -10.05 -21.67
CA TYR A 508 -18.69 -10.24 -21.76
C TYR A 508 -19.16 -10.13 -23.22
N PRO A 509 -20.12 -10.97 -23.67
CA PRO A 509 -20.65 -12.17 -23.01
C PRO A 509 -19.80 -13.42 -23.31
N ILE A 510 -18.65 -13.28 -23.95
CA ILE A 510 -17.86 -14.31 -24.65
C ILE A 510 -17.28 -15.36 -23.71
N ALA A 511 -16.37 -14.98 -22.81
CA ALA A 511 -15.60 -15.90 -21.98
C ALA A 511 -14.96 -15.22 -20.75
N GLU A 512 -14.71 -16.04 -19.72
CA GLU A 512 -13.78 -15.77 -18.62
C GLU A 512 -12.36 -15.99 -19.13
N VAL A 513 -11.46 -15.01 -18.92
CA VAL A 513 -10.05 -15.09 -19.32
C VAL A 513 -9.16 -14.65 -18.16
N TYR A 514 -7.98 -15.25 -18.05
CA TYR A 514 -6.96 -14.83 -17.11
C TYR A 514 -6.05 -13.78 -17.74
N ALA A 515 -5.91 -12.64 -17.07
CA ALA A 515 -5.08 -11.52 -17.49
C ALA A 515 -3.91 -11.33 -16.53
N CYS A 516 -2.69 -11.55 -17.02
CA CYS A 516 -1.44 -11.23 -16.35
C CYS A 516 -0.77 -10.00 -17.01
N PRO A 517 -0.26 -9.02 -16.25
CA PRO A 517 0.46 -7.89 -16.83
C PRO A 517 1.68 -8.30 -17.66
N GLY A 518 1.85 -7.65 -18.81
CA GLY A 518 2.90 -7.93 -19.79
C GLY A 518 2.55 -9.00 -20.82
N ASP A 519 1.47 -9.76 -20.61
CA ASP A 519 0.98 -10.77 -21.56
C ASP A 519 -0.09 -10.23 -22.53
N THR A 520 -0.40 -11.06 -23.54
CA THR A 520 -1.58 -10.89 -24.40
C THR A 520 -2.54 -12.06 -24.27
N VAL A 521 -3.85 -11.80 -24.23
CA VAL A 521 -4.93 -12.79 -24.39
C VAL A 521 -5.47 -12.70 -25.83
N ASP A 522 -5.56 -13.85 -26.49
CA ASP A 522 -6.09 -14.00 -27.85
C ASP A 522 -7.45 -14.70 -27.85
N ILE A 523 -8.47 -14.12 -28.47
CA ILE A 523 -9.85 -14.64 -28.49
C ILE A 523 -10.34 -14.83 -29.93
N THR A 524 -10.69 -16.06 -30.31
CA THR A 524 -11.35 -16.34 -31.59
C THR A 524 -12.82 -16.68 -31.37
N ILE A 525 -13.71 -16.02 -32.11
CA ILE A 525 -15.17 -16.20 -32.07
C ILE A 525 -15.63 -16.67 -33.46
N ASP A 526 -15.66 -17.98 -33.68
CA ASP A 526 -16.22 -18.60 -34.88
C ASP A 526 -17.75 -18.72 -34.73
N ILE A 527 -18.49 -17.83 -35.39
CA ILE A 527 -19.96 -17.79 -35.39
C ILE A 527 -20.59 -18.81 -36.35
N THR A 528 -19.79 -19.58 -37.09
CA THR A 528 -20.27 -20.70 -37.93
C THR A 528 -20.49 -21.98 -37.13
N LYS A 529 -19.95 -22.06 -35.91
CA LYS A 529 -20.13 -23.24 -35.04
C LYS A 529 -21.56 -23.29 -34.49
N PRO A 530 -22.14 -24.50 -34.34
CA PRO A 530 -23.52 -24.68 -33.90
C PRO A 530 -23.74 -24.26 -32.45
N THR A 531 -22.69 -24.24 -31.62
CA THR A 531 -22.77 -23.74 -30.25
C THR A 531 -21.68 -22.71 -29.97
N LYS A 532 -22.01 -21.70 -29.15
CA LYS A 532 -21.04 -20.74 -28.60
C LYS A 532 -19.89 -21.41 -27.85
N LYS A 533 -20.12 -22.60 -27.27
CA LYS A 533 -19.07 -23.38 -26.58
C LYS A 533 -18.03 -23.94 -27.54
N GLU A 534 -18.39 -24.23 -28.79
CA GLU A 534 -17.48 -24.67 -29.85
C GLU A 534 -16.88 -23.50 -30.64
N GLY A 535 -17.62 -22.40 -30.77
CA GLY A 535 -17.17 -21.21 -31.50
C GLY A 535 -16.07 -20.40 -30.80
N VAL A 536 -15.94 -20.48 -29.47
CA VAL A 536 -14.98 -19.68 -28.71
C VAL A 536 -13.70 -20.47 -28.39
N THR A 537 -12.58 -20.00 -28.91
CA THR A 537 -11.22 -20.48 -28.59
C THR A 537 -10.39 -19.37 -27.93
N LEU A 538 -9.61 -19.73 -26.92
CA LEU A 538 -8.71 -18.83 -26.18
C LEU A 538 -7.26 -19.23 -26.43
N ASP A 539 -6.39 -18.24 -26.62
CA ASP A 539 -4.95 -18.38 -26.73
C ASP A 539 -4.25 -17.17 -26.06
N GLY A 540 -2.94 -17.01 -26.21
CA GLY A 540 -2.20 -15.87 -25.71
C GLY A 540 -0.72 -16.15 -25.46
N THR A 541 -0.05 -15.21 -24.79
CA THR A 541 1.33 -15.38 -24.30
C THR A 541 1.34 -15.69 -22.81
N GLY A 542 2.46 -16.28 -22.35
CA GLY A 542 2.78 -16.46 -20.93
C GLY A 542 1.66 -17.11 -20.12
N LEU A 543 1.49 -16.63 -18.89
CA LEU A 543 0.53 -17.18 -17.94
C LEU A 543 -0.91 -16.93 -18.42
N SER A 544 -1.16 -15.79 -19.09
CA SER A 544 -2.48 -15.46 -19.63
C SER A 544 -2.95 -16.49 -20.65
N GLY A 545 -2.07 -16.88 -21.57
CA GLY A 545 -2.33 -17.92 -22.56
C GLY A 545 -2.43 -19.33 -21.96
N GLU A 546 -1.51 -19.69 -21.05
CA GLU A 546 -1.50 -21.01 -20.39
C GLU A 546 -2.78 -21.26 -19.55
N VAL A 547 -3.13 -20.31 -18.68
CA VAL A 547 -4.26 -20.46 -17.76
C VAL A 547 -5.60 -20.38 -18.52
N SER A 548 -5.80 -19.37 -19.37
CA SER A 548 -7.08 -19.15 -20.07
C SER A 548 -7.51 -20.33 -20.94
N LYS A 549 -6.57 -21.03 -21.57
CA LYS A 549 -6.83 -22.26 -22.34
C LYS A 549 -7.45 -23.37 -21.49
N LEU A 550 -7.07 -23.45 -20.21
CA LEU A 550 -7.38 -24.56 -19.32
C LEU A 550 -8.59 -24.30 -18.43
N THR A 551 -8.82 -23.06 -17.98
CA THR A 551 -9.86 -22.70 -16.99
C THR A 551 -11.22 -23.32 -17.30
N LYS A 552 -11.72 -23.20 -18.54
CA LYS A 552 -13.00 -23.79 -18.97
C LYS A 552 -13.05 -25.31 -18.82
N LYS A 553 -11.99 -26.01 -19.22
CA LYS A 553 -11.90 -27.48 -19.11
C LYS A 553 -11.81 -27.89 -17.64
N ILE A 554 -10.90 -27.27 -16.88
CA ILE A 554 -10.70 -27.49 -15.45
C ILE A 554 -12.04 -27.33 -14.70
N ARG A 555 -12.71 -26.20 -14.86
CA ARG A 555 -14.00 -25.89 -14.20
C ARG A 555 -15.03 -26.98 -14.46
N SER A 556 -15.17 -27.43 -15.71
CA SER A 556 -16.13 -28.49 -16.09
C SER A 556 -15.75 -29.91 -15.63
N THR A 557 -14.46 -30.15 -15.32
CA THR A 557 -13.95 -31.49 -14.97
C THR A 557 -13.80 -31.67 -13.46
N TYR A 558 -13.53 -30.58 -12.74
CA TYR A 558 -13.14 -30.58 -11.33
C TYR A 558 -14.05 -29.71 -10.44
N CYS A 559 -14.72 -28.70 -10.99
CA CYS A 559 -15.48 -27.70 -10.22
C CYS A 559 -16.98 -27.66 -10.59
N ASP A 560 -17.53 -28.74 -11.13
CA ASP A 560 -18.98 -28.86 -11.37
C ASP A 560 -19.66 -29.53 -10.16
N PHE A 561 -20.36 -28.71 -9.38
CA PHE A 561 -21.13 -29.13 -8.21
C PHE A 561 -22.64 -29.10 -8.46
N SER A 562 -23.09 -29.00 -9.70
CA SER A 562 -24.52 -28.86 -10.03
C SER A 562 -25.37 -30.05 -9.53
N ALA A 563 -24.81 -31.25 -9.53
CA ALA A 563 -25.45 -32.46 -9.01
C ALA A 563 -25.66 -32.46 -7.47
N ASP A 564 -24.94 -31.60 -6.73
CA ASP A 564 -25.10 -31.46 -5.28
C ASP A 564 -26.26 -30.53 -4.89
N TYR A 565 -26.84 -29.79 -5.84
CA TYR A 565 -27.90 -28.80 -5.57
C TYR A 565 -29.30 -29.42 -5.66
N ASN A 566 -29.93 -29.67 -4.51
CA ASN A 566 -31.31 -30.14 -4.45
C ASN A 566 -32.10 -29.50 -3.27
N PRO A 567 -32.55 -28.24 -3.42
CA PRO A 567 -33.09 -27.45 -2.30
C PRO A 567 -34.38 -28.00 -1.69
N SER A 568 -35.14 -28.84 -2.40
CA SER A 568 -36.36 -29.47 -1.87
C SER A 568 -36.07 -30.73 -1.05
N ALA A 569 -35.00 -31.47 -1.37
CA ALA A 569 -34.55 -32.61 -0.56
C ALA A 569 -33.76 -32.16 0.68
N GLU A 570 -32.94 -31.10 0.54
CA GLU A 570 -32.14 -30.52 1.62
C GLU A 570 -33.03 -30.03 2.78
N LYS A 571 -34.08 -29.25 2.51
CA LYS A 571 -34.93 -28.65 3.56
C LYS A 571 -35.76 -29.62 4.39
N ASN A 572 -36.14 -30.78 3.84
CA ASN A 572 -37.08 -31.68 4.50
C ASN A 572 -36.45 -32.60 5.57
N ASN A 573 -35.11 -32.67 5.66
CA ASN A 573 -34.38 -33.55 6.59
C ASN A 573 -33.21 -32.85 7.31
N LEU A 574 -33.26 -31.52 7.42
CA LEU A 574 -32.15 -30.74 7.95
C LEU A 574 -32.14 -30.73 9.48
N THR A 575 -31.04 -31.20 10.06
CA THR A 575 -30.74 -31.18 11.50
C THR A 575 -29.28 -30.80 11.70
N PRO A 576 -28.84 -30.38 12.90
CA PRO A 576 -27.42 -30.12 13.17
C PRO A 576 -26.51 -31.30 12.80
N ASP A 577 -26.96 -32.53 13.09
CA ASP A 577 -26.23 -33.75 12.76
C ASP A 577 -26.17 -34.03 11.25
N SER A 578 -27.27 -33.81 10.51
CA SER A 578 -27.26 -34.01 9.05
C SER A 578 -26.43 -32.96 8.32
N LEU A 579 -26.43 -31.71 8.82
CA LEU A 579 -25.56 -30.63 8.36
C LEU A 579 -24.06 -30.97 8.58
N LEU A 580 -23.68 -31.39 9.80
CA LEU A 580 -22.29 -31.74 10.12
C LEU A 580 -21.83 -33.00 9.37
N LYS A 581 -22.70 -34.00 9.20
CA LYS A 581 -22.41 -35.16 8.35
C LYS A 581 -22.16 -34.74 6.91
N ARG A 582 -23.01 -33.87 6.34
CA ARG A 582 -22.85 -33.41 4.95
C ARG A 582 -21.56 -32.60 4.77
N LYS A 583 -21.19 -31.77 5.75
CA LYS A 583 -19.84 -31.15 5.81
C LYS A 583 -18.73 -32.20 5.72
N ASP A 584 -18.77 -33.27 6.52
CA ASP A 584 -17.72 -34.31 6.48
C ASP A 584 -17.60 -34.96 5.08
N GLU A 585 -18.72 -35.19 4.40
CA GLU A 585 -18.74 -35.67 3.00
C GLU A 585 -18.07 -34.68 2.03
N LEU A 586 -18.36 -33.38 2.15
CA LEU A 586 -17.78 -32.34 1.29
C LEU A 586 -16.28 -32.11 1.57
N VAL A 587 -15.88 -32.15 2.85
CA VAL A 587 -14.47 -32.05 3.26
C VAL A 587 -13.67 -33.27 2.80
N ALA A 588 -14.25 -34.47 2.83
CA ALA A 588 -13.61 -35.66 2.27
C ALA A 588 -13.39 -35.56 0.76
N ARG A 589 -14.31 -34.94 0.01
CA ARG A 589 -14.14 -34.66 -1.43
C ARG A 589 -13.03 -33.64 -1.70
N LEU A 590 -12.89 -32.61 -0.86
CA LEU A 590 -11.75 -31.67 -0.93
C LEU A 590 -10.43 -32.40 -0.68
N ASP A 591 -10.35 -33.25 0.35
CA ASP A 591 -9.15 -34.04 0.66
C ASP A 591 -8.76 -35.00 -0.48
N GLU A 592 -9.74 -35.65 -1.11
CA GLU A 592 -9.52 -36.48 -2.29
C GLU A 592 -8.98 -35.65 -3.46
N MET A 593 -9.53 -34.46 -3.69
CA MET A 593 -9.07 -33.55 -4.75
C MET A 593 -7.64 -33.04 -4.49
N VAL A 594 -7.28 -32.71 -3.25
CA VAL A 594 -5.88 -32.37 -2.87
C VAL A 594 -4.94 -33.55 -3.11
N CYS A 595 -5.35 -34.78 -2.77
CA CYS A 595 -4.59 -35.99 -3.09
C CYS A 595 -4.43 -36.18 -4.62
N ARG A 596 -5.47 -35.89 -5.40
CA ARG A 596 -5.44 -35.98 -6.87
C ARG A 596 -4.56 -34.89 -7.50
N ILE A 597 -4.57 -33.66 -6.97
CA ILE A 597 -3.63 -32.59 -7.36
C ILE A 597 -2.19 -33.05 -7.12
N ASN A 598 -1.89 -33.61 -5.94
CA ASN A 598 -0.56 -34.12 -5.60
C ASN A 598 -0.10 -35.30 -6.46
N ALA A 599 -1.04 -36.08 -7.02
CA ALA A 599 -0.74 -37.16 -7.96
C ALA A 599 -0.48 -36.67 -9.40
N GLY A 600 -0.73 -35.39 -9.69
CA GLY A 600 -0.68 -34.80 -11.02
C GLY A 600 -2.05 -34.80 -11.71
N LEU A 601 -2.43 -33.65 -12.28
CA LEU A 601 -3.61 -33.52 -13.15
C LEU A 601 -3.12 -33.54 -14.61
N PRO A 602 -3.63 -34.44 -15.48
CA PRO A 602 -3.20 -34.51 -16.89
C PRO A 602 -3.39 -33.20 -17.66
N GLU A 603 -4.38 -32.39 -17.28
CA GLU A 603 -4.63 -31.05 -17.82
C GLU A 603 -3.49 -30.06 -17.58
N LEU A 604 -2.60 -30.34 -16.61
CA LEU A 604 -1.46 -29.48 -16.25
C LEU A 604 -0.14 -29.97 -16.86
N ASP A 605 -0.14 -31.08 -17.62
CA ASP A 605 1.06 -31.60 -18.26
C ASP A 605 1.62 -30.57 -19.27
N GLY A 606 2.86 -30.14 -19.05
CA GLY A 606 3.54 -29.13 -19.87
C GLY A 606 3.24 -27.67 -19.50
N CYS A 607 2.43 -27.40 -18.47
CA CYS A 607 2.26 -26.04 -17.94
C CYS A 607 3.50 -25.56 -17.18
N SER A 608 3.68 -24.24 -17.13
CA SER A 608 4.63 -23.62 -16.20
C SER A 608 4.22 -23.90 -14.74
N PRO A 609 5.17 -23.93 -13.78
CA PRO A 609 4.85 -24.14 -12.37
C PRO A 609 3.83 -23.14 -11.82
N MET A 610 3.93 -21.87 -12.21
CA MET A 610 3.02 -20.81 -11.78
C MET A 610 1.60 -20.98 -12.37
N ALA A 611 1.46 -21.32 -13.66
CA ALA A 611 0.14 -21.60 -14.25
C ALA A 611 -0.50 -22.83 -13.59
N SER A 612 0.28 -23.88 -13.33
CA SER A 612 -0.13 -25.04 -12.54
C SER A 612 -0.65 -24.62 -11.16
N ASP A 613 0.06 -23.77 -10.44
CA ASP A 613 -0.33 -23.33 -9.09
C ASP A 613 -1.58 -22.45 -9.09
N ILE A 614 -1.72 -21.52 -10.05
CA ILE A 614 -2.95 -20.72 -10.23
C ILE A 614 -4.17 -21.64 -10.40
N ILE A 615 -4.06 -22.66 -11.25
CA ILE A 615 -5.13 -23.65 -11.50
C ILE A 615 -5.39 -24.53 -10.27
N ARG A 616 -4.36 -25.01 -9.56
CA ARG A 616 -4.54 -25.78 -8.31
C ARG A 616 -5.28 -24.95 -7.25
N THR A 617 -4.91 -23.67 -7.13
CA THR A 617 -5.57 -22.71 -6.23
C THR A 617 -7.03 -22.51 -6.60
N TYR A 618 -7.33 -22.33 -7.90
CA TYR A 618 -8.70 -22.18 -8.42
C TYR A 618 -9.58 -23.39 -8.09
N ILE A 619 -9.05 -24.62 -8.22
CA ILE A 619 -9.79 -25.83 -7.85
C ILE A 619 -10.05 -25.87 -6.33
N VAL A 620 -9.04 -25.61 -5.50
CA VAL A 620 -9.20 -25.55 -4.04
C VAL A 620 -10.25 -24.50 -3.64
N ALA A 621 -10.15 -23.29 -4.18
CA ALA A 621 -11.07 -22.20 -3.90
C ALA A 621 -12.52 -22.60 -4.21
N ALA A 622 -12.78 -23.21 -5.37
CA ALA A 622 -14.12 -23.66 -5.76
C ALA A 622 -14.70 -24.74 -4.81
N TYR A 623 -13.89 -25.68 -4.32
CA TYR A 623 -14.35 -26.66 -3.32
C TYR A 623 -14.65 -26.00 -1.97
N THR A 624 -13.82 -25.05 -1.54
CA THR A 624 -14.01 -24.32 -0.29
C THR A 624 -15.24 -23.40 -0.36
N GLU A 625 -15.43 -22.70 -1.47
CA GLU A 625 -16.65 -21.95 -1.77
C GLU A 625 -17.88 -22.85 -1.66
N HIS A 626 -17.88 -24.03 -2.29
CA HIS A 626 -19.01 -24.95 -2.27
C HIS A 626 -19.36 -25.43 -0.83
N ILE A 627 -18.36 -25.70 0.01
CA ILE A 627 -18.58 -26.04 1.43
C ILE A 627 -19.20 -24.86 2.19
N CYS A 628 -18.72 -23.63 1.95
CA CYS A 628 -19.20 -22.43 2.63
C CYS A 628 -20.58 -21.98 2.13
N ASP A 629 -20.89 -22.15 0.84
CA ASP A 629 -22.21 -21.92 0.26
C ASP A 629 -23.26 -22.87 0.84
N TYR A 630 -22.90 -24.15 1.05
CA TYR A 630 -23.78 -25.11 1.73
C TYR A 630 -24.13 -24.65 3.16
N TYR A 631 -23.18 -24.09 3.91
CA TYR A 631 -23.49 -23.47 5.21
C TYR A 631 -24.40 -22.24 5.06
N MET A 632 -24.07 -21.30 4.16
CA MET A 632 -24.83 -20.06 3.97
C MET A 632 -26.29 -20.31 3.59
N ARG A 633 -26.57 -21.36 2.81
CA ARG A 633 -27.95 -21.76 2.46
C ARG A 633 -28.77 -22.23 3.66
N HIS A 634 -28.13 -22.65 4.74
CA HIS A 634 -28.73 -23.33 5.89
C HIS A 634 -28.58 -22.59 7.23
N GLU A 635 -27.76 -21.55 7.30
CA GLU A 635 -27.59 -20.69 8.49
C GLU A 635 -28.93 -20.12 9.02
N ARG A 636 -29.93 -19.95 8.12
CA ARG A 636 -31.24 -19.33 8.41
C ARG A 636 -32.34 -20.34 8.73
N ASP A 637 -32.06 -21.64 8.68
CA ASP A 637 -33.04 -22.70 8.94
C ASP A 637 -33.24 -22.97 10.46
N GLY A 638 -32.85 -22.03 11.34
CA GLY A 638 -33.25 -21.98 12.76
C GLY A 638 -32.31 -22.63 13.77
N PHE A 639 -31.06 -22.93 13.40
CA PHE A 639 -30.05 -23.48 14.30
C PHE A 639 -29.46 -22.42 15.24
N ASP A 640 -28.94 -22.85 16.39
CA ASP A 640 -28.02 -22.01 17.19
C ASP A 640 -26.73 -21.84 16.40
N THR A 641 -26.57 -20.67 15.78
CA THR A 641 -25.40 -20.33 14.96
C THR A 641 -24.12 -20.31 15.78
N GLY A 642 -24.17 -19.93 17.06
CA GLY A 642 -23.02 -19.89 17.96
C GLY A 642 -22.51 -21.29 18.32
N GLU A 643 -23.39 -22.28 18.43
CA GLU A 643 -23.02 -23.68 18.70
C GLU A 643 -22.60 -24.46 17.45
N ILE A 644 -23.27 -24.22 16.30
CA ILE A 644 -23.05 -25.01 15.08
C ILE A 644 -21.85 -24.51 14.25
N TRP A 645 -21.63 -23.19 14.19
CA TRP A 645 -20.55 -22.57 13.43
C TRP A 645 -19.14 -23.13 13.76
N PRO A 646 -18.71 -23.23 15.04
CA PRO A 646 -17.37 -23.72 15.34
C PRO A 646 -17.21 -25.21 15.03
N LYS A 647 -18.27 -26.00 15.20
CA LYS A 647 -18.30 -27.42 14.80
C LYS A 647 -18.21 -27.54 13.28
N PHE A 648 -18.90 -26.66 12.55
CA PHE A 648 -18.92 -26.70 11.09
C PHE A 648 -17.59 -26.25 10.47
N PHE A 649 -16.97 -25.17 10.93
CA PHE A 649 -15.71 -24.70 10.34
C PHE A 649 -14.43 -25.31 10.95
N SER A 650 -14.57 -26.27 11.88
CA SER A 650 -13.47 -27.04 12.49
C SER A 650 -12.50 -27.72 11.51
N PHE A 651 -12.89 -27.90 10.24
CA PHE A 651 -12.01 -28.45 9.19
C PHE A 651 -11.00 -27.44 8.63
N ALA A 652 -11.15 -26.15 8.93
CA ALA A 652 -10.40 -25.07 8.28
C ALA A 652 -8.94 -25.00 8.73
N ALA A 653 -8.67 -24.95 10.05
CA ALA A 653 -7.31 -24.85 10.60
C ALA A 653 -6.28 -25.85 10.02
N PRO A 654 -6.54 -27.16 9.89
CA PRO A 654 -5.57 -28.10 9.31
C PRO A 654 -5.36 -27.93 7.78
N ARG A 655 -6.06 -26.99 7.14
CA ARG A 655 -6.00 -26.67 5.69
C ARG A 655 -5.70 -25.20 5.41
N GLU A 656 -5.61 -24.38 6.46
CA GLU A 656 -5.48 -22.92 6.44
C GLU A 656 -4.44 -22.43 5.42
N ARG A 657 -3.22 -22.97 5.47
CA ARG A 657 -2.10 -22.56 4.60
C ARG A 657 -2.39 -22.56 3.09
N TYR A 658 -3.27 -23.43 2.60
CA TYR A 658 -3.61 -23.47 1.17
C TYR A 658 -5.03 -22.97 0.87
N MET A 659 -5.88 -22.90 1.89
CA MET A 659 -7.30 -22.58 1.79
C MET A 659 -7.62 -21.11 2.12
N LEU A 660 -6.84 -20.49 3.00
CA LEU A 660 -7.09 -19.16 3.58
C LEU A 660 -5.81 -18.31 3.60
N ASP A 661 -4.68 -18.84 4.05
CA ASP A 661 -3.39 -18.13 4.13
C ASP A 661 -2.55 -18.26 2.85
N ASN A 662 -3.12 -17.84 1.72
CA ASN A 662 -2.57 -18.14 0.40
C ASN A 662 -2.76 -16.97 -0.58
N PRO A 663 -1.71 -16.18 -0.88
CA PRO A 663 -1.80 -15.03 -1.79
C PRO A 663 -2.25 -15.35 -3.22
N LEU A 664 -2.18 -16.60 -3.69
CA LEU A 664 -2.74 -16.98 -4.98
C LEU A 664 -4.27 -16.94 -4.99
N LEU A 665 -4.93 -16.91 -3.83
CA LEU A 665 -6.37 -16.65 -3.73
C LEU A 665 -6.73 -15.24 -4.22
N MET A 666 -5.80 -14.27 -4.17
CA MET A 666 -6.01 -12.94 -4.76
C MET A 666 -6.29 -13.00 -6.26
N ILE A 667 -5.71 -14.00 -6.94
CA ILE A 667 -5.87 -14.26 -8.37
C ILE A 667 -7.05 -15.21 -8.62
N SER A 668 -7.08 -16.31 -7.87
CA SER A 668 -7.88 -17.50 -8.20
C SER A 668 -9.21 -17.60 -7.43
N GLY A 669 -9.40 -16.80 -6.38
CA GLY A 669 -10.69 -16.61 -5.73
C GLY A 669 -11.53 -15.59 -6.49
N ASP A 670 -12.79 -15.92 -6.75
CA ASP A 670 -13.75 -15.02 -7.39
C ASP A 670 -14.59 -14.26 -6.35
N PHE A 671 -15.61 -13.52 -6.83
CA PHE A 671 -16.60 -12.88 -5.96
C PHE A 671 -17.21 -13.85 -4.96
N SER A 672 -17.60 -15.03 -5.45
CA SER A 672 -18.39 -16.02 -4.74
C SER A 672 -17.56 -16.61 -3.59
N PHE A 673 -16.32 -17.04 -3.88
CA PHE A 673 -15.34 -17.48 -2.89
C PHE A 673 -15.18 -16.45 -1.75
N PHE A 674 -14.77 -15.22 -2.07
CA PHE A 674 -14.51 -14.22 -1.04
C PHE A 674 -15.79 -13.84 -0.26
N ASN A 675 -16.93 -13.73 -0.94
CA ASN A 675 -18.22 -13.50 -0.29
C ASN A 675 -18.57 -14.62 0.70
N ARG A 676 -18.45 -15.90 0.30
CA ARG A 676 -18.74 -17.01 1.20
C ARG A 676 -17.75 -17.07 2.37
N ILE A 677 -16.45 -16.95 2.12
CA ILE A 677 -15.44 -16.91 3.18
C ILE A 677 -15.73 -15.79 4.19
N GLN A 678 -15.94 -14.56 3.71
CA GLN A 678 -16.18 -13.38 4.52
C GLN A 678 -17.46 -13.49 5.38
N PHE A 679 -18.58 -13.91 4.78
CA PHE A 679 -19.88 -13.87 5.44
C PHE A 679 -20.24 -15.12 6.25
N VAL A 680 -19.58 -16.27 6.05
CA VAL A 680 -19.81 -17.46 6.90
C VAL A 680 -18.58 -17.95 7.68
N LEU A 681 -17.42 -18.13 7.06
CA LEU A 681 -16.25 -18.71 7.74
C LEU A 681 -15.57 -17.68 8.64
N LEU A 682 -15.37 -16.47 8.12
CA LEU A 682 -14.79 -15.32 8.82
C LEU A 682 -15.86 -14.34 9.32
N SER A 683 -17.09 -14.83 9.51
CA SER A 683 -18.25 -14.05 9.91
C SER A 683 -18.08 -13.23 11.22
N PRO A 684 -17.26 -13.61 12.22
CA PRO A 684 -16.98 -12.73 13.37
C PRO A 684 -16.37 -11.38 12.98
N ILE A 685 -15.52 -11.32 11.94
CA ILE A 685 -14.89 -10.07 11.46
C ILE A 685 -15.96 -9.06 10.99
N ILE A 686 -17.11 -9.56 10.55
CA ILE A 686 -18.19 -8.79 9.92
C ILE A 686 -19.36 -8.52 10.87
N TYR A 687 -19.70 -9.49 11.73
CA TYR A 687 -20.95 -9.47 12.52
C TYR A 687 -20.76 -9.43 14.04
N ALA A 688 -19.52 -9.29 14.55
CA ALA A 688 -19.27 -9.29 15.99
C ALA A 688 -20.22 -8.32 16.75
N HIS A 689 -20.82 -8.85 17.81
CA HIS A 689 -22.15 -8.46 18.24
C HIS A 689 -22.25 -7.07 18.88
N ASN A 690 -23.03 -6.18 18.27
CA ASN A 690 -24.01 -5.37 19.00
C ASN A 690 -25.20 -5.01 18.10
N GLY A 691 -26.42 -5.13 18.63
CA GLY A 691 -27.68 -5.14 17.86
C GLY A 691 -28.17 -3.79 17.33
N ASN A 692 -27.27 -2.89 16.91
CA ASN A 692 -27.61 -1.66 16.19
C ASN A 692 -26.80 -1.55 14.90
N LEU A 693 -27.38 -0.90 13.90
CA LEU A 693 -26.87 -0.80 12.52
C LEU A 693 -25.44 -0.24 12.45
N ILE A 694 -24.50 -1.12 12.07
CA ILE A 694 -23.15 -0.82 11.56
C ILE A 694 -22.23 -0.16 12.62
N PHE A 695 -20.94 -0.54 12.60
CA PHE A 695 -19.86 -0.02 13.45
C PHE A 695 -19.95 -0.43 14.94
N GLY A 696 -18.84 -0.95 15.50
CA GLY A 696 -18.72 -1.17 16.96
C GLY A 696 -18.19 -2.52 17.43
N ALA A 697 -17.92 -3.48 16.54
CA ALA A 697 -17.09 -4.63 16.89
C ALA A 697 -15.63 -4.20 17.04
N ASP A 698 -14.98 -4.51 18.17
CA ASP A 698 -13.52 -4.46 18.28
C ASP A 698 -12.94 -5.56 17.35
N GLU A 699 -12.17 -5.16 16.34
CA GLU A 699 -11.50 -6.08 15.43
C GLU A 699 -10.71 -7.15 16.19
N LYS A 700 -10.10 -6.76 17.33
CA LYS A 700 -9.32 -7.66 18.19
C LYS A 700 -10.20 -8.73 18.84
N GLU A 701 -11.43 -8.41 19.24
CA GLU A 701 -12.36 -9.41 19.78
C GLU A 701 -12.81 -10.40 18.70
N ALA A 702 -13.14 -9.93 17.50
CA ALA A 702 -13.47 -10.78 16.36
C ALA A 702 -12.30 -11.70 15.95
N MET A 703 -11.08 -11.18 15.97
CA MET A 703 -9.86 -11.95 15.69
C MET A 703 -9.55 -12.97 16.78
N ASN A 704 -9.74 -12.61 18.06
CA ASN A 704 -9.63 -13.55 19.17
C ASN A 704 -10.69 -14.66 19.05
N GLU A 705 -11.93 -14.35 18.66
CA GLU A 705 -12.99 -15.35 18.48
C GLU A 705 -12.62 -16.40 17.43
N LEU A 706 -12.06 -15.99 16.28
CA LEU A 706 -11.54 -16.91 15.27
C LEU A 706 -10.39 -17.78 15.81
N GLN A 707 -9.43 -17.17 16.51
CA GLN A 707 -8.29 -17.87 17.08
C GLN A 707 -8.69 -18.83 18.21
N ASP A 708 -9.72 -18.51 18.99
CA ASP A 708 -10.21 -19.31 20.11
C ASP A 708 -11.14 -20.44 19.65
N LYS A 709 -12.12 -20.14 18.80
CA LYS A 709 -13.15 -21.11 18.40
C LYS A 709 -12.73 -21.99 17.22
N LEU A 710 -12.00 -21.45 16.22
CA LEU A 710 -11.60 -22.20 15.02
C LEU A 710 -10.11 -22.55 14.96
N LYS A 711 -9.27 -21.94 15.81
CA LYS A 711 -7.80 -22.09 15.79
C LYS A 711 -7.14 -21.58 14.49
N LEU A 712 -7.77 -20.58 13.86
CA LEU A 712 -7.23 -19.87 12.70
C LEU A 712 -6.35 -18.70 13.14
N SER A 713 -5.35 -18.38 12.32
CA SER A 713 -4.51 -17.20 12.44
C SER A 713 -5.34 -15.92 12.30
N PRO A 714 -5.21 -14.96 13.22
CA PRO A 714 -5.90 -13.67 13.11
C PRO A 714 -5.31 -12.76 12.01
N THR A 715 -4.34 -13.23 11.24
CA THR A 715 -3.65 -12.46 10.19
C THR A 715 -3.47 -13.25 8.90
N ASP A 716 -4.24 -14.32 8.69
CA ASP A 716 -4.22 -15.02 7.40
C ASP A 716 -4.63 -14.11 6.23
N PHE A 717 -4.21 -14.47 5.02
CA PHE A 717 -4.50 -13.69 3.82
C PHE A 717 -6.01 -13.39 3.64
N CYS A 718 -6.91 -14.36 3.86
CA CYS A 718 -8.36 -14.16 3.72
C CYS A 718 -8.97 -13.25 4.80
N ALA A 719 -8.44 -13.24 6.02
CA ALA A 719 -8.82 -12.33 7.10
C ALA A 719 -8.43 -10.90 6.77
N GLN A 720 -7.21 -10.69 6.27
CA GLN A 720 -6.75 -9.37 5.80
C GLN A 720 -7.60 -8.84 4.63
N VAL A 721 -7.99 -9.70 3.68
CA VAL A 721 -8.94 -9.33 2.61
C VAL A 721 -10.32 -8.99 3.20
N SER A 722 -10.82 -9.77 4.16
CA SER A 722 -12.12 -9.53 4.80
C SER A 722 -12.17 -8.20 5.58
N MET A 723 -11.05 -7.81 6.21
CA MET A 723 -10.88 -6.50 6.84
C MET A 723 -10.88 -5.36 5.81
N LEU A 724 -10.18 -5.52 4.69
CA LEU A 724 -10.24 -4.52 3.60
C LEU A 724 -11.65 -4.40 3.01
N HIS A 725 -12.35 -5.51 2.81
CA HIS A 725 -13.76 -5.49 2.39
C HIS A 725 -14.67 -4.83 3.43
N LYS A 726 -14.38 -4.92 4.73
CA LYS A 726 -15.09 -4.16 5.78
C LYS A 726 -14.92 -2.65 5.54
N LEU A 727 -13.69 -2.19 5.33
CA LEU A 727 -13.38 -0.77 5.07
C LEU A 727 -14.09 -0.24 3.81
N VAL A 728 -13.90 -0.90 2.67
CA VAL A 728 -14.48 -0.45 1.40
C VAL A 728 -16.01 -0.59 1.40
N GLY A 729 -16.49 -1.78 1.78
CA GLY A 729 -17.89 -2.16 1.66
C GLY A 729 -18.83 -1.48 2.66
N TYR A 730 -18.32 -1.06 3.81
CA TYR A 730 -19.13 -0.43 4.87
C TYR A 730 -18.73 1.02 5.13
N THR A 731 -17.44 1.31 5.34
CA THR A 731 -16.99 2.65 5.72
C THR A 731 -17.00 3.63 4.56
N PHE A 732 -16.39 3.28 3.41
CA PHE A 732 -16.36 4.16 2.25
C PHE A 732 -17.73 4.23 1.55
N LYS A 733 -18.34 3.07 1.29
CA LYS A 733 -19.61 2.97 0.55
C LYS A 733 -20.81 3.64 1.24
N TYR A 734 -20.87 3.62 2.57
CA TYR A 734 -21.96 4.26 3.33
C TYR A 734 -21.52 5.58 3.99
N ARG A 735 -20.48 6.24 3.45
CA ARG A 735 -19.98 7.52 3.96
C ARG A 735 -21.06 8.59 4.08
N ASP A 736 -21.97 8.72 3.11
CA ASP A 736 -23.01 9.76 3.20
C ASP A 736 -24.02 9.48 4.32
N VAL A 737 -24.30 8.20 4.60
CA VAL A 737 -25.09 7.78 5.77
C VAL A 737 -24.35 8.14 7.06
N LEU A 738 -23.05 7.82 7.16
CA LEU A 738 -22.18 8.23 8.28
C LEU A 738 -22.19 9.76 8.48
N VAL A 739 -22.03 10.54 7.43
CA VAL A 739 -22.06 12.01 7.47
C VAL A 739 -23.44 12.53 7.90
N SER A 740 -24.54 11.94 7.43
CA SER A 740 -25.88 12.34 7.86
C SER A 740 -26.13 12.06 9.35
N GLN A 741 -25.61 10.95 9.87
CA GLN A 741 -25.82 10.51 11.26
C GLN A 741 -24.86 11.17 12.26
N MET A 742 -23.56 11.24 11.93
CA MET A 742 -22.49 11.70 12.81
C MET A 742 -22.00 13.13 12.52
N LYS A 743 -22.42 13.72 11.40
CA LYS A 743 -22.04 15.08 10.96
C LYS A 743 -20.53 15.26 10.89
N GLU A 744 -19.99 16.27 11.55
CA GLU A 744 -18.57 16.65 11.53
C GLU A 744 -17.65 15.49 11.98
N LYS A 745 -18.13 14.61 12.88
CA LYS A 745 -17.36 13.47 13.40
C LYS A 745 -17.23 12.30 12.41
N ALA A 746 -17.97 12.30 11.30
CA ALA A 746 -17.93 11.20 10.35
C ALA A 746 -16.55 11.05 9.67
N ASN A 747 -15.86 12.17 9.41
CA ASN A 747 -14.52 12.14 8.83
C ASN A 747 -13.48 11.56 9.81
N ASP A 748 -13.53 11.97 11.08
CA ASP A 748 -12.65 11.44 12.14
C ASP A 748 -12.87 9.93 12.31
N PHE A 749 -14.14 9.50 12.36
CA PHE A 749 -14.51 8.10 12.43
C PHE A 749 -13.98 7.28 11.24
N ILE A 750 -14.12 7.79 10.00
CA ILE A 750 -13.59 7.13 8.81
C ILE A 750 -12.05 7.04 8.87
N ALA A 751 -11.37 8.07 9.34
CA ALA A 751 -9.91 8.06 9.51
C ALA A 751 -9.45 7.04 10.56
N ASP A 752 -10.16 6.92 11.68
CA ASP A 752 -9.90 5.90 12.71
C ASP A 752 -10.08 4.47 12.16
N GLU A 753 -11.17 4.20 11.44
CA GLU A 753 -11.40 2.88 10.81
C GLU A 753 -10.34 2.53 9.76
N VAL A 754 -9.90 3.50 8.95
CA VAL A 754 -8.76 3.35 8.02
C VAL A 754 -7.50 2.98 8.81
N ALA A 755 -7.17 3.73 9.87
CA ALA A 755 -5.96 3.52 10.66
C ALA A 755 -5.93 2.13 11.33
N LYS A 756 -7.06 1.70 11.92
CA LYS A 756 -7.21 0.34 12.49
C LYS A 756 -6.94 -0.72 11.43
N ILE A 757 -7.66 -0.68 10.30
CA ILE A 757 -7.59 -1.71 9.27
C ILE A 757 -6.21 -1.73 8.58
N PHE A 758 -5.58 -0.57 8.40
CA PHE A 758 -4.21 -0.49 7.85
C PHE A 758 -3.17 -1.03 8.84
N SER A 759 -3.41 -0.97 10.16
CA SER A 759 -2.48 -1.52 11.16
C SER A 759 -2.39 -3.05 11.17
N VAL A 760 -3.42 -3.74 10.68
CA VAL A 760 -3.53 -5.22 10.68
C VAL A 760 -3.25 -5.86 9.31
N ILE A 761 -3.35 -5.09 8.21
CA ILE A 761 -2.96 -5.57 6.88
C ILE A 761 -1.42 -5.55 6.77
N SER A 762 -0.83 -6.75 6.72
CA SER A 762 0.62 -6.96 6.58
C SER A 762 1.04 -7.41 5.17
N HIS A 763 0.12 -7.95 4.37
CA HIS A 763 0.43 -8.44 3.02
C HIS A 763 0.62 -7.26 2.04
N PRO A 764 1.78 -7.13 1.36
CA PRO A 764 2.11 -5.94 0.55
C PRO A 764 1.08 -5.60 -0.53
N GLU A 765 0.54 -6.59 -1.24
CA GLU A 765 -0.45 -6.31 -2.28
C GLU A 765 -1.85 -6.02 -1.73
N ILE A 766 -2.22 -6.53 -0.55
CA ILE A 766 -3.49 -6.13 0.08
C ILE A 766 -3.36 -4.68 0.55
N MET A 767 -2.23 -4.31 1.17
CA MET A 767 -1.93 -2.93 1.54
C MET A 767 -1.96 -2.00 0.30
N ARG A 768 -1.39 -2.46 -0.82
CA ARG A 768 -1.44 -1.73 -2.10
C ARG A 768 -2.88 -1.52 -2.58
N GLN A 769 -3.74 -2.55 -2.53
CA GLN A 769 -5.16 -2.39 -2.88
C GLN A 769 -5.90 -1.48 -1.90
N ALA A 770 -5.60 -1.55 -0.60
CA ALA A 770 -6.18 -0.68 0.43
C ALA A 770 -5.85 0.80 0.19
N VAL A 771 -4.59 1.10 -0.13
CA VAL A 771 -4.14 2.45 -0.50
C VAL A 771 -4.77 2.91 -1.82
N ILE A 772 -4.94 2.04 -2.81
CA ILE A 772 -5.64 2.37 -4.06
C ILE A 772 -7.11 2.73 -3.77
N ALA A 773 -7.84 1.88 -3.05
CA ALA A 773 -9.25 2.11 -2.71
C ALA A 773 -9.44 3.39 -1.90
N TYR A 774 -8.58 3.65 -0.91
CA TYR A 774 -8.59 4.91 -0.16
C TYR A 774 -8.32 6.12 -1.06
N ASN A 775 -7.32 6.05 -1.95
CA ASN A 775 -7.02 7.16 -2.87
C ASN A 775 -8.13 7.40 -3.90
N GLU A 776 -8.86 6.37 -4.31
CA GLU A 776 -10.05 6.50 -5.18
C GLU A 776 -11.19 7.18 -4.41
N HIS A 777 -11.47 6.74 -3.19
CA HIS A 777 -12.46 7.37 -2.30
C HIS A 777 -12.15 8.86 -2.02
N ILE A 778 -10.88 9.20 -1.74
CA ILE A 778 -10.47 10.61 -1.54
C ILE A 778 -10.58 11.42 -2.84
N LYS A 779 -10.28 10.86 -4.01
CA LYS A 779 -10.48 11.56 -5.29
C LYS A 779 -11.94 11.87 -5.57
N GLU A 780 -12.84 10.92 -5.31
CA GLU A 780 -14.29 11.14 -5.43
C GLU A 780 -14.79 12.25 -4.48
N TYR A 781 -14.18 12.35 -3.29
CA TYR A 781 -14.49 13.38 -2.29
C TYR A 781 -13.91 14.77 -2.65
N GLU A 782 -12.64 14.86 -3.04
CA GLU A 782 -11.92 16.13 -3.25
C GLU A 782 -12.15 16.72 -4.65
N MET A 783 -12.39 15.90 -5.68
CA MET A 783 -12.52 16.38 -7.06
C MET A 783 -13.98 16.55 -7.49
N LYS A 784 -14.61 17.66 -7.07
CA LYS A 784 -15.70 18.30 -7.86
C LYS A 784 -15.13 19.06 -9.07
N VAL A 785 -14.27 18.40 -9.86
CA VAL A 785 -13.74 18.96 -11.11
C VAL A 785 -14.68 18.58 -12.25
N VAL A 786 -15.41 19.56 -12.76
CA VAL A 786 -16.05 19.47 -14.07
C VAL A 786 -14.93 19.55 -15.11
N GLU A 787 -14.46 18.41 -15.59
CA GLU A 787 -13.54 18.38 -16.74
C GLU A 787 -14.32 18.65 -18.02
N ASP A 788 -13.91 19.69 -18.77
CA ASP A 788 -14.30 19.93 -20.17
C ASP A 788 -13.72 18.83 -21.09
N LYS A 789 -14.25 17.61 -20.94
CA LYS A 789 -13.96 16.49 -21.84
C LYS A 789 -14.81 16.62 -23.11
N PRO A 790 -14.24 16.35 -24.29
CA PRO A 790 -15.03 16.32 -25.53
C PRO A 790 -16.12 15.23 -25.41
N MET A 791 -17.34 15.60 -25.80
CA MET A 791 -18.53 14.77 -25.63
C MET A 791 -18.35 13.38 -26.28
N THR A 792 -18.41 12.32 -25.47
CA THR A 792 -18.33 10.95 -25.98
C THR A 792 -19.64 10.54 -26.66
N LYS A 793 -19.61 9.42 -27.39
CA LYS A 793 -20.83 8.83 -27.96
C LYS A 793 -21.86 8.51 -26.88
N ALA A 794 -21.42 8.03 -25.71
CA ALA A 794 -22.28 7.76 -24.57
C ALA A 794 -22.87 9.03 -23.94
N ASP A 795 -22.12 10.13 -23.88
CA ASP A 795 -22.63 11.43 -23.44
C ASP A 795 -23.73 11.94 -24.37
N SER A 796 -23.52 11.84 -25.70
CA SER A 796 -24.52 12.23 -26.70
C SER A 796 -25.80 11.37 -26.62
N ILE A 797 -25.66 10.06 -26.43
CA ILE A 797 -26.80 9.14 -26.22
C ILE A 797 -27.55 9.52 -24.93
N PHE A 798 -26.83 9.73 -23.82
CA PHE A 798 -27.47 10.07 -22.55
C PHE A 798 -28.16 11.44 -22.61
N GLN A 799 -27.51 12.45 -23.19
CA GLN A 799 -28.10 13.77 -23.39
C GLN A 799 -29.38 13.67 -24.23
N ARG A 800 -29.37 12.90 -25.33
CA ARG A 800 -30.56 12.65 -26.16
C ARG A 800 -31.74 12.09 -25.36
N ILE A 801 -31.49 11.30 -24.32
CA ILE A 801 -32.50 10.71 -23.44
C ILE A 801 -33.04 11.74 -22.43
N ILE A 802 -32.17 12.57 -21.83
CA ILE A 802 -32.58 13.47 -20.72
C ILE A 802 -32.98 14.89 -21.15
N GLU A 803 -32.51 15.40 -22.30
CA GLU A 803 -32.80 16.76 -22.77
C GLU A 803 -34.32 17.06 -22.89
N PRO A 804 -35.20 16.13 -23.31
CA PRO A 804 -36.66 16.35 -23.31
C PRO A 804 -37.27 16.66 -21.94
N TYR A 805 -36.59 16.28 -20.85
CA TYR A 805 -37.08 16.37 -19.47
C TYR A 805 -36.37 17.44 -18.63
N LYS A 806 -35.52 18.27 -19.25
CA LYS A 806 -34.73 19.34 -18.63
C LYS A 806 -35.57 20.26 -17.74
N GLY A 807 -35.01 20.63 -16.57
CA GLY A 807 -35.71 21.44 -15.56
C GLY A 807 -36.54 20.63 -14.55
N ASN A 808 -36.73 19.31 -14.77
CA ASN A 808 -37.29 18.40 -13.78
C ASN A 808 -36.17 17.70 -13.00
N VAL A 809 -36.47 17.26 -11.78
CA VAL A 809 -35.70 16.19 -11.11
C VAL A 809 -35.92 14.89 -11.90
N LEU A 810 -34.88 14.12 -12.19
CA LEU A 810 -35.00 12.88 -12.96
C LEU A 810 -34.56 11.68 -12.12
N TYR A 811 -35.48 10.77 -11.83
CA TYR A 811 -35.14 9.42 -11.38
C TYR A 811 -34.87 8.57 -12.62
N VAL A 812 -33.67 8.04 -12.77
CA VAL A 812 -33.24 7.26 -13.94
C VAL A 812 -32.97 5.83 -13.49
N ASP A 813 -33.61 4.85 -14.10
CA ASP A 813 -33.50 3.42 -13.76
C ASP A 813 -33.24 2.58 -15.02
N PHE A 814 -32.21 1.74 -14.97
CA PHE A 814 -31.82 0.80 -16.02
C PHE A 814 -32.33 -0.59 -15.67
N TRP A 815 -33.21 -1.15 -16.50
CA TRP A 815 -33.91 -2.40 -16.23
C TRP A 815 -34.09 -3.29 -17.49
N GLU A 816 -34.40 -4.56 -17.25
CA GLU A 816 -34.80 -5.55 -18.26
C GLU A 816 -35.95 -6.42 -17.68
N MET A 817 -36.78 -7.00 -18.53
CA MET A 817 -37.81 -7.98 -18.17
C MET A 817 -37.23 -9.24 -17.50
N SER A 818 -35.99 -9.59 -17.87
CA SER A 818 -35.19 -10.67 -17.27
C SER A 818 -34.97 -10.45 -15.75
N CYS A 819 -34.92 -9.18 -15.32
CA CYS A 819 -34.58 -8.79 -13.96
C CYS A 819 -35.78 -8.84 -13.00
N GLY A 820 -35.88 -9.91 -12.22
CA GLY A 820 -36.87 -10.04 -11.14
C GLY A 820 -36.82 -8.88 -10.11
N PRO A 821 -35.65 -8.52 -9.55
CA PRO A 821 -35.54 -7.43 -8.58
C PRO A 821 -35.93 -6.06 -9.13
N CYS A 822 -35.60 -5.75 -10.39
CA CYS A 822 -35.98 -4.49 -11.05
C CYS A 822 -37.50 -4.35 -11.11
N ARG A 823 -38.19 -5.39 -11.59
CA ARG A 823 -39.66 -5.44 -11.63
C ARG A 823 -40.27 -5.33 -10.22
N GLY A 824 -39.62 -5.87 -9.19
CA GLY A 824 -39.99 -5.68 -7.79
C GLY A 824 -39.89 -4.23 -7.31
N LEU A 825 -38.81 -3.53 -7.66
CA LEU A 825 -38.64 -2.10 -7.33
C LEU A 825 -39.71 -1.24 -8.01
N MET A 826 -39.93 -1.42 -9.31
CA MET A 826 -40.97 -0.67 -10.05
C MET A 826 -42.37 -0.86 -9.45
N LEU A 827 -42.70 -2.07 -8.98
CA LEU A 827 -43.97 -2.36 -8.29
C LEU A 827 -44.12 -1.61 -6.96
N ASN A 828 -43.03 -1.45 -6.22
CA ASN A 828 -42.99 -0.77 -4.92
C ASN A 828 -43.03 0.76 -5.06
N MET A 829 -42.48 1.32 -6.14
CA MET A 829 -42.46 2.78 -6.36
C MET A 829 -43.76 3.37 -6.90
N ARG A 830 -44.75 2.55 -7.31
CA ARG A 830 -45.99 3.03 -7.96
C ARG A 830 -46.69 4.16 -7.20
N ASP A 831 -46.84 4.02 -5.88
CA ASP A 831 -47.53 5.01 -5.05
C ASP A 831 -46.76 6.34 -4.97
N GLU A 832 -45.42 6.28 -4.96
CA GLU A 832 -44.55 7.47 -4.98
C GLU A 832 -44.63 8.19 -6.33
N VAL A 833 -44.54 7.44 -7.43
CA VAL A 833 -44.69 7.96 -8.80
C VAL A 833 -46.05 8.64 -8.97
N ASP A 834 -47.14 8.04 -8.47
CA ASP A 834 -48.48 8.63 -8.52
C ASP A 834 -48.62 9.87 -7.63
N ALA A 835 -48.02 9.88 -6.44
CA ALA A 835 -48.00 11.05 -5.55
C ALA A 835 -47.16 12.21 -6.10
N ASN A 836 -46.27 11.94 -7.05
CA ASN A 836 -45.34 12.90 -7.65
C ASN A 836 -45.73 13.35 -9.07
N LYS A 837 -46.81 12.80 -9.67
CA LYS A 837 -47.22 13.06 -11.06
C LYS A 837 -47.38 14.55 -11.45
N ASP A 838 -47.78 15.40 -10.51
CA ASP A 838 -48.06 16.84 -10.70
C ASP A 838 -46.88 17.72 -10.25
N LYS A 839 -45.77 17.13 -9.79
CA LYS A 839 -44.54 17.82 -9.34
C LYS A 839 -43.51 17.83 -10.49
N PRO A 840 -42.50 18.74 -10.47
CA PRO A 840 -41.45 18.79 -11.50
C PRO A 840 -40.42 17.66 -11.32
N VAL A 841 -40.87 16.41 -11.43
CA VAL A 841 -40.06 15.18 -11.40
C VAL A 841 -40.53 14.20 -12.48
N LYS A 842 -39.60 13.43 -13.03
CA LYS A 842 -39.86 12.36 -14.00
C LYS A 842 -39.11 11.08 -13.62
N TYR A 843 -39.77 9.94 -13.79
CA TYR A 843 -39.22 8.62 -13.59
C TYR A 843 -38.98 8.00 -14.97
N LEU A 844 -37.71 7.84 -15.35
CA LEU A 844 -37.26 7.38 -16.65
C LEU A 844 -36.78 5.92 -16.53
N TYR A 845 -37.55 4.99 -17.07
CA TYR A 845 -37.22 3.57 -17.09
C TYR A 845 -36.59 3.22 -18.43
N ILE A 846 -35.27 3.08 -18.45
CA ILE A 846 -34.46 2.83 -19.65
C ILE A 846 -34.24 1.32 -19.80
N THR A 847 -34.51 0.78 -20.98
CA THR A 847 -34.32 -0.65 -21.29
C THR A 847 -33.95 -0.87 -22.75
N ASP A 848 -33.27 -1.97 -23.06
CA ASP A 848 -33.05 -2.45 -24.44
C ASP A 848 -33.96 -3.62 -24.84
N ASP A 849 -34.88 -4.05 -23.96
CA ASP A 849 -36.04 -4.86 -24.34
C ASP A 849 -36.99 -4.05 -25.24
N THR A 850 -37.76 -4.72 -26.13
CA THR A 850 -38.77 -4.06 -26.95
C THR A 850 -40.05 -3.75 -26.17
N GLU A 851 -40.86 -2.81 -26.69
CA GLU A 851 -42.16 -2.45 -26.09
C GLU A 851 -43.06 -3.69 -25.94
N GLU A 852 -43.07 -4.60 -26.92
CA GLU A 852 -43.83 -5.84 -26.88
C GLU A 852 -43.37 -6.81 -25.78
N GLN A 853 -42.07 -6.82 -25.45
CA GLN A 853 -41.54 -7.62 -24.35
C GLN A 853 -41.94 -7.04 -22.99
N CYS A 854 -41.93 -5.72 -22.85
CA CYS A 854 -42.26 -5.02 -21.60
C CYS A 854 -43.76 -4.95 -21.32
N ARG A 855 -44.60 -4.82 -22.36
CA ARG A 855 -46.07 -4.65 -22.27
C ARG A 855 -46.78 -5.59 -21.28
N PRO A 856 -46.52 -6.93 -21.27
CA PRO A 856 -47.22 -7.86 -20.39
C PRO A 856 -46.91 -7.67 -18.90
N PHE A 857 -45.87 -6.93 -18.55
CA PHE A 857 -45.58 -6.52 -17.18
C PHE A 857 -46.08 -5.10 -16.90
N LEU A 858 -45.82 -4.14 -17.78
CA LEU A 858 -46.10 -2.73 -17.53
C LEU A 858 -47.61 -2.43 -17.44
N GLU A 859 -48.40 -2.89 -18.41
CA GLU A 859 -49.84 -2.59 -18.48
C GLU A 859 -50.64 -3.20 -17.32
N PRO A 860 -50.53 -4.52 -17.01
CA PRO A 860 -51.37 -5.14 -15.96
C PRO A 860 -51.00 -4.69 -14.54
N ASN A 861 -49.76 -4.24 -14.34
CA ASN A 861 -49.30 -3.75 -13.04
C ASN A 861 -49.44 -2.23 -12.88
N ASN A 862 -49.92 -1.51 -13.90
CA ASN A 862 -50.09 -0.06 -13.91
C ASN A 862 -48.78 0.68 -13.57
N ILE A 863 -47.67 0.28 -14.22
CA ILE A 863 -46.35 0.89 -14.02
C ILE A 863 -46.29 2.22 -14.79
N LYS A 864 -46.44 3.33 -14.06
CA LYS A 864 -46.40 4.69 -14.59
C LYS A 864 -44.99 5.25 -14.61
N GLY A 865 -44.75 6.20 -15.51
CA GLY A 865 -43.46 6.84 -15.78
C GLY A 865 -43.18 6.89 -17.28
N GLU A 866 -41.97 7.30 -17.63
CA GLU A 866 -41.49 7.37 -19.01
C GLU A 866 -40.75 6.07 -19.34
N HIS A 867 -41.28 5.28 -20.28
CA HIS A 867 -40.69 4.00 -20.68
C HIS A 867 -39.85 4.21 -21.95
N ILE A 868 -38.52 4.13 -21.80
CA ILE A 868 -37.56 4.55 -22.82
C ILE A 868 -36.82 3.33 -23.37
N HIS A 869 -37.18 2.92 -24.58
CA HIS A 869 -36.55 1.84 -25.31
C HIS A 869 -35.32 2.34 -26.09
N ILE A 870 -34.16 1.69 -25.88
CA ILE A 870 -32.89 2.01 -26.54
C ILE A 870 -32.33 0.78 -27.27
N THR A 871 -31.33 0.98 -28.14
CA THR A 871 -30.67 -0.16 -28.80
C THR A 871 -29.64 -0.84 -27.89
N ARG A 872 -29.36 -2.14 -28.09
CA ARG A 872 -28.32 -2.86 -27.30
C ARG A 872 -26.94 -2.18 -27.37
N SER A 873 -26.60 -1.56 -28.50
CA SER A 873 -25.36 -0.80 -28.65
C SER A 873 -25.37 0.45 -27.75
N GLU A 874 -26.47 1.19 -27.71
CA GLU A 874 -26.64 2.34 -26.81
C GLU A 874 -26.60 1.92 -25.34
N TRP A 875 -27.24 0.79 -24.98
CA TRP A 875 -27.13 0.20 -23.65
C TRP A 875 -25.66 -0.05 -23.27
N GLY A 876 -24.87 -0.68 -24.16
CA GLY A 876 -23.44 -0.90 -23.94
C GLY A 876 -22.64 0.39 -23.70
N TYR A 877 -22.89 1.45 -24.49
CA TYR A 877 -22.25 2.76 -24.28
C TYR A 877 -22.66 3.40 -22.94
N LEU A 878 -23.91 3.23 -22.49
CA LEU A 878 -24.38 3.72 -21.19
C LEU A 878 -23.83 2.86 -20.02
N GLN A 879 -23.67 1.55 -20.19
CA GLN A 879 -22.99 0.67 -19.23
C GLN A 879 -21.54 1.09 -19.00
N GLU A 880 -20.81 1.44 -20.07
CA GLU A 880 -19.46 1.97 -19.95
C GLU A 880 -19.44 3.38 -19.33
N LYS A 881 -20.37 4.27 -19.69
CA LYS A 881 -20.43 5.63 -19.11
C LYS A 881 -20.74 5.62 -17.62
N PHE A 882 -21.65 4.77 -17.17
CA PHE A 882 -22.12 4.72 -15.78
C PHE A 882 -21.49 3.59 -14.95
N GLN A 883 -20.63 2.77 -15.57
CA GLN A 883 -19.85 1.69 -14.95
C GLN A 883 -20.72 0.69 -14.16
N PHE A 884 -21.78 0.18 -14.79
CA PHE A 884 -22.65 -0.87 -14.22
C PHE A 884 -22.63 -2.16 -15.04
N SER A 885 -22.27 -3.30 -14.41
CA SER A 885 -22.37 -4.63 -15.04
C SER A 885 -23.69 -5.36 -14.77
N GLY A 886 -24.52 -4.86 -13.84
CA GLY A 886 -25.73 -5.52 -13.39
C GLY A 886 -26.84 -4.52 -13.07
N ILE A 887 -28.07 -5.04 -13.07
CA ILE A 887 -29.30 -4.30 -12.79
C ILE A 887 -30.05 -4.96 -11.62
N PRO A 888 -30.84 -4.23 -10.83
CA PRO A 888 -31.25 -2.83 -11.00
C PRO A 888 -30.09 -1.84 -10.79
N TYR A 889 -30.05 -0.80 -11.62
CA TYR A 889 -29.11 0.31 -11.49
C TYR A 889 -29.86 1.63 -11.72
N HIS A 890 -29.96 2.45 -10.68
CA HIS A 890 -30.68 3.72 -10.73
C HIS A 890 -29.92 4.84 -10.02
N PHE A 891 -30.21 6.08 -10.41
CA PHE A 891 -29.69 7.30 -9.79
C PHE A 891 -30.64 8.48 -10.02
N ILE A 892 -30.41 9.59 -9.31
CA ILE A 892 -31.21 10.81 -9.44
C ILE A 892 -30.37 11.94 -10.03
N LEU A 893 -30.96 12.70 -10.95
CA LEU A 893 -30.46 13.99 -11.43
C LEU A 893 -31.29 15.13 -10.86
N ASP A 894 -30.64 16.24 -10.49
CA ASP A 894 -31.33 17.49 -10.17
C ASP A 894 -31.86 18.21 -11.42
N LYS A 895 -32.56 19.33 -11.20
CA LYS A 895 -33.19 20.15 -12.25
C LYS A 895 -32.19 20.70 -13.29
N ASN A 896 -30.90 20.73 -12.97
CA ASN A 896 -29.81 21.15 -13.86
C ASN A 896 -29.18 19.96 -14.64
N GLY A 897 -29.68 18.74 -14.45
CA GLY A 897 -29.15 17.52 -15.05
C GLY A 897 -27.93 16.95 -14.33
N LYS A 898 -27.61 17.42 -13.12
CA LYS A 898 -26.44 16.94 -12.35
C LYS A 898 -26.83 15.78 -11.43
N ARG A 899 -26.03 14.71 -11.43
CA ARG A 899 -26.23 13.55 -10.54
C ARG A 899 -26.10 13.95 -9.07
N ARG A 900 -27.02 13.42 -8.26
CA ARG A 900 -27.10 13.61 -6.80
C ARG A 900 -27.11 12.24 -6.14
N GLU A 901 -26.35 12.12 -5.06
CA GLU A 901 -26.19 10.88 -4.28
C GLU A 901 -26.54 11.17 -2.83
N GLY A 902 -27.13 10.19 -2.12
CA GLY A 902 -27.57 10.34 -0.73
C GLY A 902 -28.77 11.28 -0.50
N VAL A 903 -29.41 11.82 -1.55
CA VAL A 903 -30.52 12.78 -1.45
C VAL A 903 -31.81 12.20 -2.04
N THR A 904 -32.95 12.42 -1.38
CA THR A 904 -34.28 11.98 -1.85
C THR A 904 -34.87 12.92 -2.90
N ILE A 905 -35.84 12.41 -3.68
CA ILE A 905 -36.63 13.22 -4.62
C ILE A 905 -37.35 14.37 -3.88
N GLU A 906 -37.86 14.13 -2.68
CA GLU A 906 -38.55 15.16 -1.90
C GLU A 906 -37.64 16.32 -1.47
N GLU A 907 -36.35 16.06 -1.24
CA GLU A 907 -35.37 17.09 -0.90
C GLU A 907 -34.99 17.91 -2.13
N LEU A 908 -34.72 17.26 -3.28
CA LEU A 908 -34.42 17.95 -4.55
C LEU A 908 -35.61 18.73 -5.14
N LEU A 909 -36.84 18.40 -4.71
CA LEU A 909 -38.02 19.19 -5.05
C LEU A 909 -38.19 20.45 -4.16
N LYS A 910 -37.57 20.48 -2.98
CA LYS A 910 -37.54 21.65 -2.06
C LYS A 910 -36.40 22.62 -2.40
N GLU A 911 -35.31 22.12 -2.98
CA GLU A 911 -34.23 22.91 -3.61
C GLU A 911 -34.70 23.63 -4.89
#